data_AF-A0A7K3VMV2-F1
#
_entry.id   AF-A0A7K3VMV2-F1
#
_cell.length_a   1.000
_cell.length_b   1.000
_cell.length_c   1.000
_cell.angle_alpha   90.00
_cell.angle_beta   90.00
_cell.angle_gamma   90.00
#
_symmetry.space_group_name_H-M   'P 1'
#
loop_
_entity.id
_entity.type
_entity.pdbx_description
1 polymer ?
#
loop_
_entity_poly.entity_id
_entity_poly.type
_entity_poly.pdbx_seq_one_letter_code
_entity_poly.pdbx_strand_id
1 'polypeptide(L)'
;MKTECIKRPDEMAPAYSVAEGQTITAWAVSGFIASYFPGEPAPAEDRVNYRFINGFVDVGDLPCRKAFWSTMAGRPLSPDAAWPTESLNLPGSNRRVEFTGFWHVPTHLRRWLKGTFRTETARTLNLRLKTCGGVRIWVNGQEAVRFEPFKRNVESATDIRLSLEAGDNQILVHTEDLAERDTTWFFELEMLDEEPLCVLLPVSLDQDEVRELEALARGVRPARDVFVNQPLEIIFGTAPERDLPVELKVVGHGHERPVLAHSRLTLRAHQSSLTADDVCGIPDGYHGVHMTIGSGTGSVTRVIDAAFMSSISPLPAEASLAARKRQALEYSARFGANRVGRLIAMMETGHHDQESFDRIIDATLASIDAREDCSDFIMVPLLWLLGAYADRMPDAVVDRIRHSVRSYRYWVDEPGNDAMWFWSENHVLCFHTSQLLAGLLLPDEVFSASGRTGRQQAELGRERLGRWFDSVEAHGLAEWNSAAYYPIDFIGLLALERWAETAMSARARVQIDLIFRMIALHTLAGVPAGSQGRAYDKELRAGPLTELAPFAQVAFGTGWLNNGVAALTMFCAGGYEPPADLAELAALSRARSVEARYSQGLESGKLVLFKNEAAQLSTVVDHKTGQKGHQQHVLDIRLSGHPMARLWVNHPGEDDPWGNQRPSYWAGNGILPRVAQHRDVALLIEDTSDARHAWTHAYIGRDGLDDLIIEDKWLIARSGRGFSALWASNGLELITDGPTAGREARSYGQLCGWAGIVGCGNGDAFKAFIERLRQTAVSFDPGLRRLSLTPPGGTALDLSYADGLSIGGEARPFTHDQPHPILTHDSAASGAGTDGPFYS
;
A
#
# COMPACT_ATOMS: atom_id res chain seq x y z
N MET A 1 -63.20 -8.53 -38.24
CA MET A 1 -61.80 -8.78 -37.85
C MET A 1 -61.70 -8.71 -36.34
N LYS A 2 -60.93 -9.59 -35.69
CA LYS A 2 -60.42 -9.32 -34.34
C LYS A 2 -59.06 -8.63 -34.54
N THR A 3 -58.84 -7.49 -33.91
CA THR A 3 -57.52 -6.85 -33.89
C THR A 3 -56.86 -7.27 -32.59
N GLU A 4 -55.71 -7.95 -32.66
CA GLU A 4 -55.03 -8.46 -31.48
C GLU A 4 -54.41 -7.30 -30.69
N CYS A 5 -54.63 -7.30 -29.37
CA CYS A 5 -53.96 -6.38 -28.48
C CYS A 5 -52.53 -6.87 -28.27
N ILE A 6 -51.59 -6.28 -29.00
CA ILE A 6 -50.16 -6.53 -28.81
C ILE A 6 -49.80 -6.12 -27.38
N LYS A 7 -49.53 -7.12 -26.53
CA LYS A 7 -48.88 -6.86 -25.23
C LYS A 7 -47.52 -6.22 -25.49
N ARG A 8 -47.23 -5.12 -24.80
CA ARG A 8 -45.83 -4.72 -24.59
C ARG A 8 -45.15 -5.78 -23.72
N PRO A 9 -43.82 -5.97 -23.83
CA PRO A 9 -43.06 -6.66 -22.80
C PRO A 9 -43.21 -5.92 -21.46
N ASP A 10 -43.16 -6.65 -20.35
CA ASP A 10 -43.06 -6.04 -19.02
C ASP A 10 -41.62 -5.54 -18.81
N GLU A 11 -41.42 -4.22 -18.88
CA GLU A 11 -40.17 -3.54 -18.53
C GLU A 11 -39.95 -3.55 -17.00
N MET A 12 -39.76 -4.74 -16.42
CA MET A 12 -39.40 -4.86 -15.00
C MET A 12 -37.94 -4.47 -14.79
N ALA A 13 -37.74 -3.38 -14.04
CA ALA A 13 -36.42 -2.89 -13.65
C ALA A 13 -35.57 -3.97 -12.94
N PRO A 14 -34.23 -3.98 -13.10
CA PRO A 14 -33.37 -5.04 -12.58
C PRO A 14 -33.51 -5.20 -11.06
N ALA A 15 -33.97 -6.38 -10.64
CA ALA A 15 -34.34 -6.68 -9.27
C ALA A 15 -33.32 -7.59 -8.57
N TYR A 16 -32.99 -7.23 -7.33
CA TYR A 16 -32.07 -7.95 -6.43
C TYR A 16 -32.80 -8.30 -5.14
N SER A 17 -32.50 -9.47 -4.57
CA SER A 17 -32.92 -9.84 -3.22
C SER A 17 -31.74 -9.62 -2.27
N VAL A 18 -31.99 -8.90 -1.16
CA VAL A 18 -31.02 -8.70 -0.08
C VAL A 18 -31.59 -9.36 1.17
N ALA A 19 -30.98 -10.46 1.61
CA ALA A 19 -31.36 -11.21 2.80
C ALA A 19 -30.61 -10.71 4.05
N GLU A 20 -31.00 -11.18 5.24
CA GLU A 20 -30.35 -10.90 6.51
C GLU A 20 -28.81 -11.05 6.44
N GLY A 21 -28.07 -10.10 7.02
CA GLY A 21 -26.60 -10.05 7.01
C GLY A 21 -25.95 -9.68 5.66
N GLN A 22 -26.73 -9.53 4.57
CA GLN A 22 -26.25 -9.00 3.30
C GLN A 22 -26.33 -7.47 3.27
N THR A 23 -25.67 -6.84 2.30
CA THR A 23 -25.60 -5.38 2.17
C THR A 23 -26.21 -4.85 0.88
N ILE A 24 -26.88 -3.69 0.97
CA ILE A 24 -27.52 -3.02 -0.16
C ILE A 24 -26.46 -2.26 -0.98
N THR A 25 -25.91 -2.92 -1.99
CA THR A 25 -24.82 -2.41 -2.85
C THR A 25 -25.28 -1.95 -4.24
N ALA A 26 -26.50 -2.28 -4.66
CA ALA A 26 -27.05 -1.90 -5.96
C ALA A 26 -27.58 -0.44 -5.96
N TRP A 27 -26.87 0.49 -6.61
CA TRP A 27 -27.25 1.92 -6.66
C TRP A 27 -26.94 2.57 -8.02
N ALA A 28 -27.79 3.50 -8.45
CA ALA A 28 -27.42 4.50 -9.44
C ALA A 28 -26.72 5.68 -8.76
N VAL A 29 -25.57 6.12 -9.27
CA VAL A 29 -24.66 7.10 -8.62
C VAL A 29 -24.63 8.42 -9.38
N SER A 30 -24.62 9.56 -8.68
CA SER A 30 -24.43 10.90 -9.26
C SER A 30 -22.98 11.15 -9.62
N GLY A 31 -22.72 12.17 -10.44
CA GLY A 31 -21.38 12.74 -10.58
C GLY A 31 -20.74 13.13 -9.24
N PHE A 32 -19.41 13.08 -9.20
CA PHE A 32 -18.60 13.45 -8.03
C PHE A 32 -18.59 14.98 -7.80
N ILE A 33 -18.79 15.41 -6.55
CA ILE A 33 -18.78 16.82 -6.17
C ILE A 33 -17.68 17.04 -5.12
N ALA A 34 -16.69 17.86 -5.46
CA ALA A 34 -15.58 18.25 -4.59
C ALA A 34 -15.44 19.78 -4.51
N SER A 35 -15.09 20.31 -3.34
CA SER A 35 -14.68 21.71 -3.18
C SER A 35 -13.68 21.88 -2.05
N TYR A 36 -12.65 22.69 -2.27
CA TYR A 36 -11.65 23.04 -1.25
C TYR A 36 -12.31 23.61 0.01
N PHE A 37 -11.92 23.11 1.18
CA PHE A 37 -12.50 23.45 2.48
C PHE A 37 -11.42 23.52 3.58
N PRO A 38 -10.63 24.61 3.64
CA PRO A 38 -9.55 24.73 4.62
C PRO A 38 -10.01 25.25 5.99
N GLY A 39 -11.04 26.10 6.04
CA GLY A 39 -11.34 26.88 7.25
C GLY A 39 -10.29 27.97 7.53
N GLU A 40 -10.27 28.51 8.75
CA GLU A 40 -9.39 29.61 9.14
C GLU A 40 -7.98 29.13 9.58
N PRO A 41 -6.89 29.81 9.19
CA PRO A 41 -5.54 29.48 9.63
C PRO A 41 -5.34 29.61 11.15
N ALA A 42 -4.81 28.56 11.79
CA ALA A 42 -4.45 28.56 13.21
C ALA A 42 -3.19 27.72 13.48
N PRO A 43 -2.41 28.02 14.53
CA PRO A 43 -1.46 27.06 15.09
C PRO A 43 -2.19 25.81 15.58
N ALA A 44 -1.54 24.65 15.47
CA ALA A 44 -1.98 23.41 16.08
C ALA A 44 -1.09 23.06 17.29
N GLU A 45 -1.54 22.12 18.13
CA GLU A 45 -0.82 21.70 19.32
C GLU A 45 0.33 20.74 18.93
N ASP A 46 1.57 21.06 19.32
CA ASP A 46 2.72 20.20 19.04
C ASP A 46 2.75 18.98 19.98
N ARG A 47 1.90 18.00 19.65
CA ARG A 47 1.82 16.71 20.36
C ARG A 47 2.84 15.69 19.89
N VAL A 48 3.69 15.99 18.90
CA VAL A 48 4.55 14.99 18.23
C VAL A 48 5.52 14.32 19.21
N ASN A 49 6.07 15.10 20.15
CA ASN A 49 6.87 14.67 21.30
C ASN A 49 8.08 13.73 21.02
N TYR A 50 8.41 13.49 19.76
CA TYR A 50 9.53 12.66 19.26
C TYR A 50 9.47 11.21 19.76
N ARG A 51 8.27 10.61 19.73
CA ARG A 51 8.03 9.18 20.05
C ARG A 51 7.37 8.47 18.88
N PHE A 52 8.19 8.00 17.94
CA PHE A 52 7.72 7.39 16.69
C PHE A 52 7.35 5.91 16.88
N ILE A 53 6.07 5.60 16.70
CA ILE A 53 5.50 4.26 16.81
C ILE A 53 5.00 3.78 15.45
N ASN A 54 4.93 2.46 15.27
CA ASN A 54 4.36 1.89 14.05
C ASN A 54 2.81 1.91 14.13
N GLY A 55 2.20 2.93 13.50
CA GLY A 55 0.75 3.14 13.49
C GLY A 55 0.36 4.62 13.55
N PHE A 56 -0.75 4.92 14.23
CA PHE A 56 -1.29 6.27 14.40
C PHE A 56 -0.90 6.87 15.76
N VAL A 57 -0.49 8.14 15.76
CA VAL A 57 -0.31 8.97 16.97
C VAL A 57 -1.46 9.99 16.99
N ASP A 58 -2.03 10.27 18.18
CA ASP A 58 -3.30 11.00 18.37
C ASP A 58 -3.42 12.36 17.63
N VAL A 59 -2.37 13.16 17.71
CA VAL A 59 -2.11 14.55 17.20
C VAL A 59 -3.18 15.65 17.43
N GLY A 60 -4.46 15.32 17.62
CA GLY A 60 -5.57 16.27 17.77
C GLY A 60 -6.05 16.93 16.46
N ASP A 61 -7.33 17.26 16.35
CA ASP A 61 -7.94 17.59 15.06
C ASP A 61 -7.38 18.84 14.38
N LEU A 62 -7.26 18.80 13.04
CA LEU A 62 -6.79 19.94 12.25
C LEU A 62 -7.83 21.08 12.21
N PRO A 63 -7.41 22.34 11.95
CA PRO A 63 -8.32 23.48 11.86
C PRO A 63 -9.45 23.29 10.83
N CYS A 64 -9.17 22.61 9.72
CA CYS A 64 -10.15 22.28 8.68
C CYS A 64 -11.26 21.31 9.19
N ARG A 65 -10.91 20.23 9.90
CA ARG A 65 -11.88 19.30 10.53
C ARG A 65 -12.71 20.00 11.61
N LYS A 66 -12.09 20.85 12.43
CA LYS A 66 -12.78 21.69 13.44
C LYS A 66 -13.78 22.67 12.81
N ALA A 67 -13.40 23.34 11.72
CA ALA A 67 -14.29 24.19 10.94
C ALA A 67 -15.42 23.39 10.27
N PHE A 68 -15.12 22.19 9.77
CA PHE A 68 -16.11 21.34 9.09
C PHE A 68 -17.22 20.89 10.05
N TRP A 69 -16.87 20.40 11.24
CA TRP A 69 -17.86 20.04 12.25
C TRP A 69 -18.74 21.24 12.68
N SER A 70 -18.17 22.43 12.81
CA SER A 70 -18.92 23.62 13.26
C SER A 70 -19.84 24.22 12.20
N THR A 71 -19.62 23.94 10.90
CA THR A 71 -20.44 24.46 9.80
C THR A 71 -21.31 23.42 9.08
N MET A 72 -20.92 22.14 9.11
CA MET A 72 -21.56 21.09 8.29
C MET A 72 -22.49 20.16 9.05
N ALA A 73 -22.15 19.80 10.30
CA ALA A 73 -22.98 18.90 11.10
C ALA A 73 -24.38 19.50 11.34
N GLY A 74 -25.44 18.75 11.06
CA GLY A 74 -26.81 19.19 11.21
C GLY A 74 -27.31 20.25 10.21
N ARG A 75 -26.48 20.71 9.25
CA ARG A 75 -26.86 21.80 8.33
C ARG A 75 -28.14 21.47 7.53
N PRO A 76 -28.96 22.45 7.11
CA PRO A 76 -30.04 22.20 6.16
C PRO A 76 -29.52 21.64 4.83
N LEU A 77 -30.19 20.62 4.29
CA LEU A 77 -29.91 20.06 2.98
C LEU A 77 -31.23 19.59 2.36
N SER A 78 -31.59 20.11 1.20
CA SER A 78 -32.74 19.63 0.43
C SER A 78 -32.36 18.36 -0.35
N PRO A 79 -33.27 17.39 -0.51
CA PRO A 79 -33.02 16.24 -1.38
C PRO A 79 -32.88 16.69 -2.84
N ASP A 80 -31.83 16.23 -3.53
CA ASP A 80 -31.65 16.43 -4.97
C ASP A 80 -31.62 15.08 -5.70
N ALA A 81 -32.51 14.92 -6.68
CA ALA A 81 -32.60 13.78 -7.58
C ALA A 81 -32.49 14.19 -9.08
N ALA A 82 -32.27 15.49 -9.36
CA ALA A 82 -32.31 16.07 -10.71
C ALA A 82 -31.01 15.89 -11.51
N TRP A 83 -30.16 14.94 -11.09
CA TRP A 83 -28.86 14.64 -11.68
C TRP A 83 -28.89 13.43 -12.63
N PRO A 84 -28.11 13.44 -13.72
CA PRO A 84 -27.90 12.27 -14.56
C PRO A 84 -27.10 11.21 -13.80
N THR A 85 -27.44 9.94 -13.97
CA THR A 85 -26.65 8.82 -13.44
C THR A 85 -25.30 8.78 -14.15
N GLU A 86 -24.21 8.90 -13.40
CA GLU A 86 -22.82 8.81 -13.92
C GLU A 86 -22.43 7.34 -14.13
N SER A 87 -22.79 6.47 -13.18
CA SER A 87 -22.45 5.04 -13.19
C SER A 87 -23.40 4.23 -12.30
N LEU A 88 -23.29 2.90 -12.40
CA LEU A 88 -23.88 1.96 -11.46
C LEU A 88 -22.84 1.46 -10.45
N ASN A 89 -23.22 1.43 -9.17
CA ASN A 89 -22.59 0.55 -8.18
C ASN A 89 -23.39 -0.77 -8.18
N LEU A 90 -22.72 -1.90 -8.42
CA LEU A 90 -23.33 -3.23 -8.46
C LEU A 90 -22.73 -4.15 -7.39
N PRO A 91 -23.39 -5.27 -7.03
CA PRO A 91 -22.88 -6.24 -6.05
C PRO A 91 -21.52 -6.87 -6.47
N GLY A 92 -20.42 -6.28 -6.03
CA GLY A 92 -19.07 -6.78 -6.31
C GLY A 92 -18.54 -7.76 -5.26
N SER A 93 -17.22 -7.77 -5.07
CA SER A 93 -16.58 -8.34 -3.89
C SER A 93 -16.85 -7.47 -2.66
N ASN A 94 -16.70 -6.15 -2.80
CA ASN A 94 -16.92 -5.18 -1.73
C ASN A 94 -18.38 -5.12 -1.28
N ARG A 95 -18.62 -5.27 0.03
CA ARG A 95 -19.94 -5.14 0.67
C ARG A 95 -20.37 -3.69 0.88
N ARG A 96 -19.47 -2.73 0.74
CA ARG A 96 -19.71 -1.29 0.90
C ARG A 96 -19.96 -0.61 -0.44
N VAL A 97 -20.62 0.54 -0.37
CA VAL A 97 -20.66 1.52 -1.47
C VAL A 97 -19.58 2.54 -1.18
N GLU A 98 -18.46 2.45 -1.90
CA GLU A 98 -17.19 3.05 -1.49
C GLU A 98 -16.59 3.99 -2.53
N PHE A 99 -16.08 5.12 -2.04
CA PHE A 99 -15.50 6.23 -2.78
C PHE A 99 -14.17 6.67 -2.15
N THR A 100 -13.54 5.78 -1.38
CA THR A 100 -12.25 5.96 -0.69
C THR A 100 -11.14 6.39 -1.66
N GLY A 101 -10.28 7.30 -1.20
CA GLY A 101 -9.22 7.87 -2.04
C GLY A 101 -8.25 8.75 -1.27
N PHE A 102 -7.50 9.58 -2.00
CA PHE A 102 -6.48 10.48 -1.45
C PHE A 102 -6.62 11.89 -2.02
N TRP A 103 -6.64 12.90 -1.15
CA TRP A 103 -6.68 14.32 -1.49
C TRP A 103 -5.60 15.11 -0.75
N HIS A 104 -4.71 15.76 -1.51
CA HIS A 104 -3.55 16.49 -0.97
C HIS A 104 -3.90 17.75 -0.17
N VAL A 105 -5.12 18.27 -0.31
CA VAL A 105 -5.62 19.46 0.38
C VAL A 105 -7.00 19.21 1.01
N PRO A 106 -7.37 19.93 2.08
CA PRO A 106 -8.70 19.83 2.71
C PRO A 106 -9.84 19.98 1.69
N THR A 107 -10.65 18.94 1.47
CA THR A 107 -11.64 18.92 0.38
C THR A 107 -12.98 18.34 0.83
N HIS A 108 -14.08 19.09 0.70
CA HIS A 108 -15.43 18.59 0.98
C HIS A 108 -15.97 17.73 -0.16
N LEU A 109 -16.04 16.42 0.06
CA LEU A 109 -16.54 15.40 -0.86
C LEU A 109 -18.04 15.20 -0.69
N ARG A 110 -18.79 15.08 -1.79
CA ARG A 110 -20.22 14.70 -1.82
C ARG A 110 -20.55 13.81 -3.02
N ARG A 111 -21.48 12.88 -2.84
CA ARG A 111 -22.20 12.16 -3.91
C ARG A 111 -23.65 11.91 -3.49
N TRP A 112 -24.54 11.88 -4.47
CA TRP A 112 -25.91 11.40 -4.33
C TRP A 112 -26.05 10.01 -4.96
N LEU A 113 -26.95 9.19 -4.42
CA LEU A 113 -27.29 7.88 -4.94
C LEU A 113 -28.80 7.67 -4.90
N LYS A 114 -29.35 6.93 -5.87
CA LYS A 114 -30.78 6.61 -5.94
C LYS A 114 -31.02 5.13 -6.23
N GLY A 115 -32.01 4.58 -5.56
CA GLY A 115 -32.48 3.20 -5.67
C GLY A 115 -33.96 3.10 -5.31
N THR A 116 -34.59 1.97 -5.63
CA THR A 116 -36.00 1.74 -5.29
C THR A 116 -36.12 0.48 -4.44
N PHE A 117 -36.82 0.57 -3.30
CA PHE A 117 -37.08 -0.56 -2.41
C PHE A 117 -38.53 -1.02 -2.58
N ARG A 118 -38.70 -2.26 -3.08
CA ARG A 118 -39.99 -2.90 -3.32
C ARG A 118 -40.36 -3.82 -2.15
N THR A 119 -41.59 -3.71 -1.67
CA THR A 119 -42.18 -4.62 -0.68
C THR A 119 -43.66 -4.85 -0.96
N GLU A 120 -44.19 -6.04 -0.65
CA GLU A 120 -45.59 -6.39 -0.93
C GLU A 120 -46.57 -5.71 0.03
N THR A 121 -46.14 -5.36 1.24
CA THR A 121 -46.96 -4.70 2.25
C THR A 121 -46.17 -3.61 2.96
N ALA A 122 -46.84 -2.62 3.54
CA ALA A 122 -46.16 -1.53 4.24
C ALA A 122 -45.45 -2.06 5.50
N ARG A 123 -44.12 -2.06 5.50
CA ARG A 123 -43.26 -2.56 6.59
C ARG A 123 -42.29 -1.49 7.09
N THR A 124 -41.83 -1.66 8.33
CA THR A 124 -40.62 -0.96 8.81
C THR A 124 -39.43 -1.85 8.53
N LEU A 125 -38.53 -1.40 7.67
CA LEU A 125 -37.28 -2.07 7.33
C LEU A 125 -36.21 -1.70 8.36
N ASN A 126 -35.62 -2.68 9.05
CA ASN A 126 -34.49 -2.44 9.96
C ASN A 126 -33.17 -2.71 9.20
N LEU A 127 -32.25 -1.73 9.24
CA LEU A 127 -30.92 -1.83 8.63
C LEU A 127 -29.85 -1.36 9.63
N ARG A 128 -28.60 -1.82 9.46
CA ARG A 128 -27.42 -1.24 10.11
C ARG A 128 -26.65 -0.39 9.12
N LEU A 129 -26.57 0.91 9.41
CA LEU A 129 -25.80 1.90 8.65
C LEU A 129 -24.39 2.02 9.25
N LYS A 130 -23.35 1.87 8.42
CA LYS A 130 -21.95 2.14 8.80
C LYS A 130 -21.32 3.16 7.86
N THR A 131 -20.55 4.11 8.40
CA THR A 131 -19.78 5.12 7.64
C THR A 131 -18.74 5.80 8.52
N CYS A 132 -17.74 6.46 7.91
CA CYS A 132 -16.85 7.42 8.59
C CYS A 132 -17.42 8.85 8.55
N GLY A 133 -18.01 9.23 7.42
CA GLY A 133 -18.42 10.60 7.08
C GLY A 133 -19.82 10.96 7.58
N GLY A 134 -20.64 11.53 6.70
CA GLY A 134 -22.04 11.82 6.95
C GLY A 134 -22.94 11.21 5.87
N VAL A 135 -24.02 10.57 6.30
CA VAL A 135 -25.02 9.93 5.44
C VAL A 135 -26.41 10.43 5.82
N ARG A 136 -27.19 10.81 4.80
CA ARG A 136 -28.62 11.12 4.94
C ARG A 136 -29.43 10.30 3.95
N ILE A 137 -30.59 9.83 4.38
CA ILE A 137 -31.49 9.00 3.57
C ILE A 137 -32.88 9.63 3.57
N TRP A 138 -33.44 9.81 2.38
CA TRP A 138 -34.84 10.18 2.16
C TRP A 138 -35.61 8.99 1.61
N VAL A 139 -36.83 8.79 2.10
CA VAL A 139 -37.80 7.80 1.60
C VAL A 139 -39.00 8.58 1.06
N ASN A 140 -39.39 8.33 -0.19
CA ASN A 140 -40.51 9.00 -0.87
C ASN A 140 -40.46 10.55 -0.75
N GLY A 141 -39.25 11.10 -0.71
CA GLY A 141 -38.97 12.55 -0.58
C GLY A 141 -38.88 13.10 0.85
N GLN A 142 -39.19 12.32 1.89
CA GLN A 142 -39.10 12.74 3.30
C GLN A 142 -37.77 12.28 3.93
N GLU A 143 -37.09 13.14 4.70
CA GLU A 143 -35.83 12.78 5.38
C GLU A 143 -36.11 11.78 6.50
N ALA A 144 -35.63 10.54 6.35
CA ALA A 144 -35.89 9.45 7.28
C ALA A 144 -34.68 9.17 8.20
N VAL A 145 -33.46 9.41 7.71
CA VAL A 145 -32.21 9.18 8.46
C VAL A 145 -31.24 10.34 8.25
N ARG A 146 -30.61 10.76 9.35
CA ARG A 146 -29.43 11.62 9.37
C ARG A 146 -28.41 11.04 10.35
N PHE A 147 -27.27 10.60 9.84
CA PHE A 147 -26.18 10.06 10.64
C PHE A 147 -24.88 10.71 10.21
N GLU A 148 -24.33 11.58 11.07
CA GLU A 148 -23.25 12.50 10.72
C GLU A 148 -22.06 12.41 11.69
N PRO A 149 -21.42 11.23 11.86
CA PRO A 149 -20.27 11.07 12.75
C PRO A 149 -19.04 11.89 12.31
N PHE A 150 -18.80 12.03 11.00
CA PHE A 150 -17.68 12.81 10.42
C PHE A 150 -16.32 12.55 11.07
N LYS A 151 -16.02 11.29 11.41
CA LYS A 151 -14.76 10.86 12.03
C LYS A 151 -13.80 10.33 10.96
N ARG A 152 -12.70 11.04 10.74
CA ARG A 152 -11.68 10.68 9.74
C ARG A 152 -11.25 9.21 9.89
N ASN A 153 -11.60 8.39 8.90
CA ASN A 153 -11.24 6.97 8.76
C ASN A 153 -11.63 6.05 9.94
N VAL A 154 -12.61 6.45 10.75
CA VAL A 154 -13.13 5.63 11.88
C VAL A 154 -14.57 5.23 11.62
N GLU A 155 -14.77 3.97 11.21
CA GLU A 155 -16.10 3.36 11.03
C GLU A 155 -16.96 3.59 12.28
N SER A 156 -18.08 4.28 12.08
CA SER A 156 -19.13 4.46 13.08
C SER A 156 -20.40 3.81 12.56
N ALA A 157 -21.14 3.14 13.44
CA ALA A 157 -22.34 2.38 13.09
C ALA A 157 -23.57 2.87 13.88
N THR A 158 -24.75 2.77 13.26
CA THR A 158 -26.04 2.90 13.93
C THR A 158 -27.07 2.02 13.26
N ASP A 159 -27.99 1.46 14.05
CA ASP A 159 -29.17 0.79 13.52
C ASP A 159 -30.22 1.85 13.16
N ILE A 160 -30.89 1.68 12.02
CA ILE A 160 -31.84 2.62 11.42
C ILE A 160 -33.14 1.92 11.04
N ARG A 161 -34.20 2.71 10.88
CA ARG A 161 -35.54 2.24 10.48
C ARG A 161 -36.07 3.06 9.33
N LEU A 162 -36.44 2.40 8.25
CA LEU A 162 -37.08 3.02 7.09
C LEU A 162 -38.53 2.54 7.01
N SER A 163 -39.48 3.47 7.11
CA SER A 163 -40.90 3.17 6.90
C SER A 163 -41.18 3.08 5.40
N LEU A 164 -41.57 1.91 4.92
CA LEU A 164 -41.88 1.65 3.51
C LEU A 164 -43.40 1.51 3.32
N GLU A 165 -43.92 2.10 2.25
CA GLU A 165 -45.27 1.87 1.74
C GLU A 165 -45.31 0.57 0.91
N ALA A 166 -46.50 0.02 0.67
CA ALA A 166 -46.66 -1.15 -0.18
C ALA A 166 -46.41 -0.78 -1.66
N GLY A 167 -45.58 -1.56 -2.36
CA GLY A 167 -45.10 -1.26 -3.71
C GLY A 167 -43.67 -0.70 -3.72
N ASP A 168 -43.43 0.26 -4.62
CA ASP A 168 -42.10 0.80 -4.93
C ASP A 168 -41.82 2.10 -4.17
N ASN A 169 -40.84 2.07 -3.27
CA ASN A 169 -40.41 3.22 -2.47
C ASN A 169 -39.13 3.81 -3.03
N GLN A 170 -39.11 5.12 -3.30
CA GLN A 170 -37.89 5.79 -3.78
C GLN A 170 -36.97 6.13 -2.61
N ILE A 171 -35.73 5.66 -2.71
CA ILE A 171 -34.66 5.88 -1.73
C ILE A 171 -33.60 6.77 -2.36
N LEU A 172 -33.38 7.93 -1.74
CA LEU A 172 -32.31 8.85 -2.09
C LEU A 172 -31.30 8.88 -0.94
N VAL A 173 -30.02 8.68 -1.24
CA VAL A 173 -28.92 8.75 -0.28
C VAL A 173 -28.02 9.93 -0.64
N HIS A 174 -27.70 10.78 0.33
CA HIS A 174 -26.56 11.69 0.26
C HIS A 174 -25.43 11.14 1.14
N THR A 175 -24.21 11.09 0.60
CA THR A 175 -23.01 10.78 1.38
C THR A 175 -21.95 11.85 1.18
N GLU A 176 -21.22 12.18 2.23
CA GLU A 176 -20.21 13.24 2.26
C GLU A 176 -19.16 13.04 3.35
N ASP A 177 -17.98 13.63 3.19
CA ASP A 177 -16.98 13.79 4.25
C ASP A 177 -16.06 14.99 3.93
N LEU A 178 -15.27 15.42 4.92
CA LEU A 178 -14.05 16.17 4.67
C LEU A 178 -12.93 15.18 4.34
N ALA A 179 -12.31 15.34 3.18
CA ALA A 179 -11.06 14.68 2.85
C ALA A 179 -9.87 15.42 3.48
N GLU A 180 -9.02 14.65 4.13
CA GLU A 180 -7.74 15.08 4.69
C GLU A 180 -6.75 13.96 4.37
N ARG A 181 -6.05 14.02 3.22
CA ARG A 181 -5.13 12.96 2.75
C ARG A 181 -5.89 11.67 2.39
N ASP A 182 -5.42 10.52 2.85
CA ASP A 182 -6.15 9.25 2.74
C ASP A 182 -7.48 9.32 3.50
N THR A 183 -8.57 9.13 2.79
CA THR A 183 -9.94 9.36 3.29
C THR A 183 -10.81 8.16 2.96
N THR A 184 -11.18 7.39 4.00
CA THR A 184 -12.01 6.19 3.91
C THR A 184 -13.49 6.60 3.86
N TRP A 185 -13.99 6.87 2.65
CA TRP A 185 -15.33 7.43 2.41
C TRP A 185 -16.25 6.38 1.77
N PHE A 186 -17.16 5.84 2.56
CA PHE A 186 -18.12 4.82 2.13
C PHE A 186 -19.44 4.92 2.89
N PHE A 187 -20.44 4.16 2.47
CA PHE A 187 -21.50 3.71 3.37
C PHE A 187 -21.80 2.22 3.18
N GLU A 188 -22.25 1.59 4.27
CA GLU A 188 -22.66 0.18 4.32
C GLU A 188 -24.09 0.15 4.88
N LEU A 189 -25.02 -0.52 4.19
CA LEU A 189 -26.39 -0.75 4.64
C LEU A 189 -26.63 -2.25 4.74
N GLU A 190 -26.39 -2.79 5.92
CA GLU A 190 -26.55 -4.20 6.29
C GLU A 190 -28.00 -4.50 6.68
N MET A 191 -28.53 -5.62 6.22
CA MET A 191 -29.92 -6.05 6.36
C MET A 191 -30.15 -6.78 7.69
N LEU A 192 -31.09 -6.33 8.53
CA LEU A 192 -31.31 -6.88 9.90
C LEU A 192 -32.63 -7.64 10.10
N ASP A 193 -33.57 -7.60 9.15
CA ASP A 193 -34.81 -8.39 9.20
C ASP A 193 -34.62 -9.74 8.49
N GLU A 194 -35.27 -10.79 8.99
CA GLU A 194 -35.37 -12.10 8.34
C GLU A 194 -36.06 -12.02 6.95
N GLU A 195 -37.02 -11.10 6.78
CA GLU A 195 -37.77 -10.91 5.53
C GLU A 195 -36.92 -10.16 4.49
N PRO A 196 -36.50 -10.79 3.37
CA PRO A 196 -35.60 -10.18 2.41
C PRO A 196 -36.18 -8.91 1.75
N LEU A 197 -35.30 -8.01 1.33
CA LEU A 197 -35.65 -6.79 0.63
C LEU A 197 -35.49 -6.96 -0.88
N CYS A 198 -36.50 -6.56 -1.66
CA CYS A 198 -36.36 -6.43 -3.11
C CYS A 198 -35.85 -5.02 -3.46
N VAL A 199 -34.65 -4.94 -4.06
CA VAL A 199 -34.01 -3.68 -4.48
C VAL A 199 -34.03 -3.61 -6.00
N LEU A 200 -34.51 -2.49 -6.55
CA LEU A 200 -34.56 -2.24 -7.99
C LEU A 200 -33.61 -1.09 -8.37
N LEU A 201 -32.89 -1.25 -9.47
CA LEU A 201 -32.09 -0.17 -10.05
C LEU A 201 -32.95 0.74 -10.95
N PRO A 202 -32.91 2.07 -10.77
CA PRO A 202 -33.69 3.02 -11.58
C PRO A 202 -32.98 3.35 -12.90
N VAL A 203 -32.77 2.34 -13.74
CA VAL A 203 -32.16 2.42 -15.08
C VAL A 203 -32.90 1.54 -16.08
N SER A 204 -32.90 1.94 -17.35
CA SER A 204 -33.54 1.22 -18.46
C SER A 204 -32.64 0.09 -18.98
N LEU A 205 -32.47 -0.95 -18.17
CA LEU A 205 -31.75 -2.20 -18.49
C LEU A 205 -32.65 -3.38 -18.12
N ASP A 206 -32.50 -4.54 -18.77
CA ASP A 206 -33.15 -5.76 -18.31
C ASP A 206 -32.37 -6.45 -17.18
N GLN A 207 -32.95 -7.47 -16.54
CA GLN A 207 -32.33 -8.13 -15.39
C GLN A 207 -31.09 -8.96 -15.77
N ASP A 208 -30.99 -9.44 -17.01
CA ASP A 208 -29.90 -10.30 -17.46
C ASP A 208 -28.68 -9.47 -17.89
N GLU A 209 -28.88 -8.27 -18.46
CA GLU A 209 -27.83 -7.26 -18.66
C GLU A 209 -27.04 -6.96 -17.39
N VAL A 210 -27.74 -6.72 -16.29
CA VAL A 210 -27.06 -6.28 -15.06
C VAL A 210 -26.46 -7.47 -14.30
N ARG A 211 -26.99 -8.70 -14.46
CA ARG A 211 -26.32 -9.94 -14.02
C ARG A 211 -25.03 -10.21 -14.80
N GLU A 212 -25.05 -10.03 -16.11
CA GLU A 212 -23.88 -10.16 -16.99
C GLU A 212 -22.78 -9.17 -16.59
N LEU A 213 -23.13 -7.88 -16.44
CA LEU A 213 -22.21 -6.84 -15.98
C LEU A 213 -21.68 -7.08 -14.55
N GLU A 214 -22.51 -7.59 -13.63
CA GLU A 214 -22.10 -7.97 -12.27
C GLU A 214 -21.07 -9.11 -12.27
N ALA A 215 -21.32 -10.18 -13.02
CA ALA A 215 -20.42 -11.33 -13.11
C ALA A 215 -19.06 -10.95 -13.72
N LEU A 216 -19.06 -10.17 -14.80
CA LEU A 216 -17.85 -9.63 -15.42
C LEU A 216 -17.05 -8.76 -14.44
N ALA A 217 -17.74 -7.84 -13.73
CA ALA A 217 -17.10 -6.92 -12.79
C ALA A 217 -16.60 -7.60 -11.50
N ARG A 218 -17.13 -8.78 -11.15
CA ARG A 218 -16.67 -9.62 -10.04
C ARG A 218 -15.45 -10.47 -10.42
N GLY A 219 -15.42 -11.02 -11.63
CA GLY A 219 -14.38 -11.95 -12.08
C GLY A 219 -13.14 -11.31 -12.72
N VAL A 220 -13.12 -9.99 -12.92
CA VAL A 220 -12.08 -9.28 -13.69
C VAL A 220 -10.72 -9.25 -12.98
N ARG A 221 -9.65 -9.52 -13.75
CA ARG A 221 -8.25 -9.49 -13.31
C ARG A 221 -7.29 -9.34 -14.50
N PRO A 222 -6.05 -8.87 -14.32
CA PRO A 222 -5.02 -9.06 -15.33
C PRO A 222 -4.63 -10.55 -15.43
N ALA A 223 -4.15 -10.99 -16.58
CA ALA A 223 -3.66 -12.36 -16.76
C ALA A 223 -2.38 -12.67 -15.95
N ARG A 224 -1.63 -11.63 -15.57
CA ARG A 224 -0.34 -11.69 -14.85
C ARG A 224 -0.22 -10.54 -13.85
N ASP A 225 0.63 -10.69 -12.84
CA ASP A 225 0.98 -9.55 -11.98
C ASP A 225 1.93 -8.59 -12.70
N VAL A 226 2.75 -9.08 -13.65
CA VAL A 226 3.70 -8.29 -14.43
C VAL A 226 3.64 -8.57 -15.93
N PHE A 227 3.57 -7.50 -16.71
CA PHE A 227 3.67 -7.49 -18.17
C PHE A 227 5.05 -6.96 -18.60
N VAL A 228 5.87 -7.84 -19.18
CA VAL A 228 7.23 -7.51 -19.62
C VAL A 228 7.26 -7.31 -21.14
N ASN A 229 7.33 -6.07 -21.59
CA ASN A 229 7.34 -5.66 -23.01
C ASN A 229 6.33 -6.44 -23.89
N GLN A 230 5.09 -6.53 -23.42
CA GLN A 230 3.99 -7.22 -24.09
C GLN A 230 2.66 -6.51 -23.83
N PRO A 231 1.62 -6.72 -24.68
CA PRO A 231 0.27 -6.23 -24.43
C PRO A 231 -0.30 -6.62 -23.06
N LEU A 232 -1.12 -5.74 -22.51
CA LEU A 232 -2.01 -6.02 -21.40
C LEU A 232 -3.09 -7.03 -21.83
N GLU A 233 -3.21 -8.12 -21.07
CA GLU A 233 -4.25 -9.14 -21.23
C GLU A 233 -5.13 -9.14 -19.97
N ILE A 234 -6.43 -8.96 -20.15
CA ILE A 234 -7.45 -8.98 -19.10
C ILE A 234 -8.24 -10.28 -19.20
N ILE A 235 -8.49 -10.93 -18.06
CA ILE A 235 -9.32 -12.12 -17.94
C ILE A 235 -10.60 -11.76 -17.19
N PHE A 236 -11.73 -12.25 -17.67
CA PHE A 236 -13.03 -12.19 -17.02
C PHE A 236 -13.42 -13.60 -16.55
N GLY A 237 -13.91 -13.74 -15.31
CA GLY A 237 -14.33 -15.04 -14.76
C GLY A 237 -15.50 -15.68 -15.52
N THR A 238 -16.35 -14.86 -16.14
CA THR A 238 -17.43 -15.27 -17.04
C THR A 238 -17.23 -14.65 -18.42
N ALA A 239 -17.74 -15.31 -19.46
CA ALA A 239 -17.92 -14.69 -20.76
C ALA A 239 -19.33 -14.06 -20.87
N PRO A 240 -19.52 -12.99 -21.68
CA PRO A 240 -20.84 -12.43 -21.94
C PRO A 240 -21.60 -13.25 -22.99
N GLU A 241 -22.92 -13.09 -23.04
CA GLU A 241 -23.78 -13.64 -24.10
C GLU A 241 -23.85 -12.71 -25.32
N ARG A 242 -23.34 -11.48 -25.19
CA ARG A 242 -23.31 -10.45 -26.25
C ARG A 242 -21.97 -9.73 -26.36
N ASP A 243 -21.79 -9.01 -27.45
CA ASP A 243 -20.67 -8.09 -27.63
C ASP A 243 -20.83 -6.87 -26.70
N LEU A 244 -19.86 -6.67 -25.79
CA LEU A 244 -19.82 -5.55 -24.86
C LEU A 244 -18.62 -4.63 -25.16
N PRO A 245 -18.84 -3.31 -25.31
CA PRO A 245 -17.74 -2.35 -25.42
C PRO A 245 -16.98 -2.27 -24.09
N VAL A 246 -15.67 -2.12 -24.18
CA VAL A 246 -14.77 -1.89 -23.03
C VAL A 246 -13.88 -0.70 -23.34
N GLU A 247 -14.00 0.37 -22.55
CA GLU A 247 -13.02 1.46 -22.55
C GLU A 247 -12.00 1.20 -21.45
N LEU A 248 -10.72 1.11 -21.81
CA LEU A 248 -9.61 0.81 -20.90
C LEU A 248 -8.61 1.96 -20.92
N LYS A 249 -8.27 2.49 -19.73
CA LYS A 249 -7.25 3.53 -19.53
C LYS A 249 -6.25 3.07 -18.49
N VAL A 250 -4.97 3.11 -18.81
CA VAL A 250 -3.90 2.87 -17.83
C VAL A 250 -3.45 4.21 -17.26
N VAL A 251 -3.41 4.32 -15.93
CA VAL A 251 -3.21 5.57 -15.19
C VAL A 251 -2.08 5.37 -14.18
N GLY A 252 -1.06 6.22 -14.23
CA GLY A 252 0.08 6.12 -13.31
C GLY A 252 -0.22 6.68 -11.92
N HIS A 253 0.23 6.00 -10.86
CA HIS A 253 0.00 6.37 -9.46
C HIS A 253 0.81 7.59 -8.95
N GLY A 254 1.14 8.54 -9.83
CA GLY A 254 1.76 9.83 -9.47
C GLY A 254 0.73 10.90 -9.06
N HIS A 255 1.17 12.05 -8.53
CA HIS A 255 0.27 13.17 -8.21
C HIS A 255 -0.51 13.67 -9.45
N GLU A 256 0.18 13.77 -10.60
CA GLU A 256 -0.40 14.18 -11.89
C GLU A 256 -1.40 13.16 -12.50
N ARG A 257 -1.46 11.92 -11.97
CA ARG A 257 -2.23 10.77 -12.48
C ARG A 257 -2.35 10.70 -14.02
N PRO A 258 -1.21 10.66 -14.76
CA PRO A 258 -1.22 10.70 -16.21
C PRO A 258 -1.86 9.44 -16.80
N VAL A 259 -2.66 9.61 -17.84
CA VAL A 259 -3.14 8.50 -18.68
C VAL A 259 -2.01 8.08 -19.62
N LEU A 260 -1.47 6.88 -19.38
CA LEU A 260 -0.32 6.32 -20.09
C LEU A 260 -0.71 5.59 -21.38
N ALA A 261 -1.90 5.00 -21.40
CA ALA A 261 -2.51 4.40 -22.59
C ALA A 261 -4.05 4.43 -22.48
N HIS A 262 -4.72 4.41 -23.63
CA HIS A 262 -6.19 4.42 -23.72
C HIS A 262 -6.63 3.64 -24.95
N SER A 263 -7.33 2.52 -24.74
CA SER A 263 -7.88 1.67 -25.80
C SER A 263 -9.41 1.59 -25.70
N ARG A 264 -10.06 1.39 -26.84
CA ARG A 264 -11.50 1.09 -26.93
C ARG A 264 -11.68 -0.22 -27.67
N LEU A 265 -12.19 -1.20 -26.96
CA LEU A 265 -12.18 -2.61 -27.35
C LEU A 265 -13.61 -3.17 -27.29
N THR A 266 -13.77 -4.43 -27.66
CA THR A 266 -15.06 -5.14 -27.55
C THR A 266 -14.79 -6.56 -27.09
N LEU A 267 -15.26 -6.89 -25.89
CA LEU A 267 -15.33 -8.27 -25.42
C LEU A 267 -16.48 -8.93 -26.19
N ARG A 268 -16.19 -9.92 -27.03
CA ARG A 268 -17.23 -10.55 -27.86
C ARG A 268 -18.05 -11.54 -27.06
N ALA A 269 -19.26 -11.84 -27.57
CA ALA A 269 -20.05 -12.96 -27.08
C ALA A 269 -19.20 -14.23 -26.96
N HIS A 270 -19.31 -14.89 -25.81
CA HIS A 270 -18.61 -16.11 -25.41
C HIS A 270 -17.07 -16.01 -25.33
N GLN A 271 -16.48 -14.80 -25.26
CA GLN A 271 -15.07 -14.58 -24.91
C GLN A 271 -14.89 -14.24 -23.42
N SER A 272 -13.89 -14.86 -22.77
CA SER A 272 -13.52 -14.61 -21.37
C SER A 272 -12.17 -13.87 -21.21
N SER A 273 -11.57 -13.39 -22.29
CA SER A 273 -10.35 -12.59 -22.25
C SER A 273 -10.34 -11.47 -23.29
N LEU A 274 -9.52 -10.45 -23.03
CA LEU A 274 -9.40 -9.26 -23.85
C LEU A 274 -7.95 -8.74 -23.84
N THR A 275 -7.32 -8.69 -25.01
CA THR A 275 -5.97 -8.13 -25.19
C THR A 275 -6.06 -6.68 -25.67
N ALA A 276 -5.26 -5.80 -25.07
CA ALA A 276 -5.13 -4.41 -25.46
C ALA A 276 -3.75 -4.20 -26.10
N ASP A 277 -3.65 -4.41 -27.41
CA ASP A 277 -2.37 -4.38 -28.15
C ASP A 277 -1.65 -3.02 -28.08
N ASP A 278 -2.41 -1.91 -28.02
CA ASP A 278 -1.85 -0.56 -27.83
C ASP A 278 -1.29 -0.32 -26.41
N VAL A 279 -1.60 -1.20 -25.45
CA VAL A 279 -1.13 -1.13 -24.06
C VAL A 279 0.11 -2.01 -23.93
N CYS A 280 1.15 -1.64 -24.67
CA CYS A 280 2.45 -2.28 -24.73
C CYS A 280 3.55 -1.21 -24.79
N GLY A 281 4.70 -1.44 -24.15
CA GLY A 281 5.82 -0.49 -24.15
C GLY A 281 5.56 0.83 -23.40
N ILE A 282 4.51 0.90 -22.56
CA ILE A 282 4.26 2.04 -21.67
C ILE A 282 5.35 2.14 -20.58
N PRO A 283 5.55 3.31 -19.95
CA PRO A 283 6.64 3.50 -18.97
C PRO A 283 6.57 2.52 -17.80
N ASP A 284 7.73 1.97 -17.40
CA ASP A 284 7.87 1.03 -16.30
C ASP A 284 7.22 1.56 -15.01
N GLY A 285 6.39 0.75 -14.35
CA GLY A 285 5.63 1.15 -13.18
C GLY A 285 4.45 0.23 -12.85
N TYR A 286 3.91 0.40 -11.65
CA TYR A 286 2.67 -0.24 -11.21
C TYR A 286 1.55 0.78 -11.42
N HIS A 287 0.56 0.44 -12.24
CA HIS A 287 -0.40 1.40 -12.79
C HIS A 287 -1.83 0.89 -12.67
N GLY A 288 -2.75 1.80 -12.35
CA GLY A 288 -4.17 1.53 -12.31
C GLY A 288 -4.73 1.31 -13.71
N VAL A 289 -5.33 0.15 -13.94
CA VAL A 289 -6.09 -0.19 -15.14
C VAL A 289 -7.56 0.14 -14.88
N HIS A 290 -7.98 1.32 -15.32
CA HIS A 290 -9.37 1.77 -15.23
C HIS A 290 -10.16 1.21 -16.42
N MET A 291 -11.17 0.40 -16.14
CA MET A 291 -12.04 -0.22 -17.14
C MET A 291 -13.49 0.25 -16.96
N THR A 292 -14.11 0.71 -18.04
CA THR A 292 -15.57 0.88 -18.13
C THR A 292 -16.11 -0.20 -19.08
N ILE A 293 -16.92 -1.11 -18.53
CA ILE A 293 -17.56 -2.22 -19.26
C ILE A 293 -19.01 -1.82 -19.54
N GLY A 294 -19.50 -2.01 -20.76
CA GLY A 294 -20.86 -1.63 -21.16
C GLY A 294 -20.97 -0.18 -21.65
N SER A 295 -22.18 0.36 -21.75
CA SER A 295 -22.41 1.70 -22.35
C SER A 295 -23.55 2.49 -21.72
N GLY A 296 -23.39 3.83 -21.67
CA GLY A 296 -24.38 4.73 -21.09
C GLY A 296 -24.70 4.37 -19.63
N THR A 297 -25.99 4.35 -19.28
CA THR A 297 -26.46 3.94 -17.94
C THR A 297 -26.30 2.44 -17.66
N GLY A 298 -26.03 1.62 -18.69
CA GLY A 298 -25.64 0.22 -18.58
C GLY A 298 -24.12 0.06 -18.62
N SER A 299 -23.42 0.75 -17.72
CA SER A 299 -21.97 0.63 -17.60
C SER A 299 -21.49 0.50 -16.15
N VAL A 300 -20.44 -0.29 -15.98
CA VAL A 300 -19.77 -0.55 -14.70
C VAL A 300 -18.31 -0.15 -14.83
N THR A 301 -17.83 0.65 -13.88
CA THR A 301 -16.40 0.97 -13.77
C THR A 301 -15.74 0.04 -12.77
N ARG A 302 -14.60 -0.55 -13.16
CA ARG A 302 -13.68 -1.27 -12.28
C ARG A 302 -12.29 -0.66 -12.40
N VAL A 303 -11.55 -0.67 -11.30
CA VAL A 303 -10.11 -0.37 -11.27
C VAL A 303 -9.43 -1.61 -10.71
N ILE A 304 -8.37 -2.04 -11.38
CA ILE A 304 -7.47 -3.13 -10.98
C ILE A 304 -6.04 -2.64 -11.23
N ASP A 305 -5.02 -3.28 -10.66
CA ASP A 305 -3.63 -2.87 -10.87
C ASP A 305 -2.82 -3.91 -11.64
N ALA A 306 -1.84 -3.44 -12.41
CA ALA A 306 -0.85 -4.28 -13.08
C ALA A 306 0.53 -3.63 -13.10
N ALA A 307 1.59 -4.45 -13.01
CA ALA A 307 2.96 -3.98 -13.23
C ALA A 307 3.33 -4.05 -14.71
N PHE A 308 4.02 -3.02 -15.19
CA PHE A 308 4.57 -2.95 -16.54
C PHE A 308 6.09 -2.74 -16.45
N MET A 309 6.83 -3.48 -17.26
CA MET A 309 8.31 -3.44 -17.28
C MET A 309 8.85 -3.56 -18.71
N SER A 310 9.86 -2.75 -19.03
CA SER A 310 10.61 -2.80 -20.28
C SER A 310 11.49 -4.06 -20.40
N SER A 311 12.06 -4.53 -19.28
CA SER A 311 12.94 -5.70 -19.21
C SER A 311 12.83 -6.40 -17.86
N ILE A 312 12.63 -7.71 -17.87
CA ILE A 312 12.67 -8.53 -16.65
C ILE A 312 14.08 -8.60 -16.04
N SER A 313 15.12 -8.52 -16.88
CA SER A 313 16.52 -8.49 -16.45
C SER A 313 16.95 -7.07 -16.07
N PRO A 314 17.76 -6.89 -15.01
CA PRO A 314 18.32 -5.58 -14.67
C PRO A 314 19.32 -5.11 -15.74
N LEU A 315 19.57 -3.81 -15.79
CA LEU A 315 20.65 -3.24 -16.61
C LEU A 315 22.01 -3.76 -16.13
N PRO A 316 22.98 -4.02 -17.04
CA PRO A 316 24.36 -4.30 -16.67
C PRO A 316 24.91 -3.21 -15.74
N ALA A 317 25.32 -3.61 -14.54
CA ALA A 317 25.83 -2.69 -13.53
C ALA A 317 27.30 -2.34 -13.82
N GLU A 318 27.62 -1.05 -13.75
CA GLU A 318 29.00 -0.58 -13.88
C GLU A 318 29.89 -1.06 -12.73
N ALA A 319 31.19 -1.23 -13.00
CA ALA A 319 32.11 -1.86 -12.05
C ALA A 319 32.32 -1.05 -10.75
N SER A 320 32.38 0.29 -10.83
CA SER A 320 32.61 1.18 -9.69
C SER A 320 31.34 1.89 -9.22
N LEU A 321 31.26 2.22 -7.93
CA LEU A 321 30.16 2.99 -7.35
C LEU A 321 29.96 4.33 -8.08
N ALA A 322 31.04 5.05 -8.37
CA ALA A 322 30.98 6.32 -9.10
C ALA A 322 30.37 6.17 -10.51
N ALA A 323 30.70 5.10 -11.23
CA ALA A 323 30.13 4.81 -12.54
C ALA A 323 28.64 4.39 -12.44
N ARG A 324 28.25 3.62 -11.42
CA ARG A 324 26.83 3.29 -11.14
C ARG A 324 26.01 4.53 -10.77
N LYS A 325 26.54 5.42 -9.93
CA LYS A 325 25.94 6.74 -9.63
C LYS A 325 25.73 7.56 -10.91
N ARG A 326 26.73 7.60 -11.80
CA ARG A 326 26.62 8.29 -13.10
C ARG A 326 25.56 7.66 -14.00
N GLN A 327 25.53 6.34 -14.11
CA GLN A 327 24.52 5.57 -14.86
C GLN A 327 23.10 5.87 -14.36
N ALA A 328 22.90 5.91 -13.04
CA ALA A 328 21.62 6.25 -12.42
C ALA A 328 21.20 7.71 -12.69
N LEU A 329 22.11 8.68 -12.59
CA LEU A 329 21.81 10.08 -12.93
C LEU A 329 21.43 10.24 -14.42
N GLU A 330 22.16 9.59 -15.34
CA GLU A 330 21.85 9.65 -16.78
C GLU A 330 20.54 8.95 -17.14
N TYR A 331 20.13 7.92 -16.39
CA TYR A 331 18.80 7.34 -16.47
C TYR A 331 17.73 8.30 -15.92
N SER A 332 17.88 8.79 -14.69
CA SER A 332 16.88 9.66 -14.03
C SER A 332 16.69 11.00 -14.74
N ALA A 333 17.72 11.57 -15.38
CA ALA A 333 17.58 12.79 -16.17
C ALA A 333 16.66 12.63 -17.38
N ARG A 334 16.64 11.43 -18.00
CA ARG A 334 15.87 11.12 -19.21
C ARG A 334 14.50 10.50 -18.92
N PHE A 335 14.43 9.62 -17.91
CA PHE A 335 13.29 8.74 -17.66
C PHE A 335 12.66 8.92 -16.27
N GLY A 336 13.22 9.77 -15.40
CA GLY A 336 12.66 10.04 -14.08
C GLY A 336 11.28 10.72 -14.14
N ALA A 337 10.48 10.49 -13.11
CA ALA A 337 9.19 11.17 -12.92
C ALA A 337 9.35 12.70 -12.88
N ASN A 338 8.23 13.41 -13.07
CA ASN A 338 8.15 14.87 -13.01
C ASN A 338 8.31 15.38 -11.56
N ARG A 339 9.53 15.29 -11.02
CA ARG A 339 9.93 15.65 -9.65
C ARG A 339 11.30 16.32 -9.65
N VAL A 340 11.60 17.15 -8.65
CA VAL A 340 12.88 17.88 -8.54
C VAL A 340 14.12 16.98 -8.63
N GLY A 341 14.05 15.71 -8.21
CA GLY A 341 15.15 14.75 -8.37
C GLY A 341 15.61 14.60 -9.83
N ARG A 342 14.69 14.64 -10.81
CA ARG A 342 15.05 14.65 -12.24
C ARG A 342 15.81 15.93 -12.63
N LEU A 343 15.49 17.07 -12.03
CA LEU A 343 16.23 18.32 -12.25
C LEU A 343 17.64 18.28 -11.65
N ILE A 344 17.81 17.68 -10.46
CA ILE A 344 19.13 17.41 -9.87
C ILE A 344 19.95 16.52 -10.83
N ALA A 345 19.34 15.45 -11.36
CA ALA A 345 19.98 14.57 -12.33
C ALA A 345 20.34 15.28 -13.65
N MET A 346 19.48 16.16 -14.17
CA MET A 346 19.77 17.00 -15.34
C MET A 346 20.96 17.94 -15.08
N MET A 347 21.01 18.57 -13.91
CA MET A 347 22.11 19.47 -13.52
C MET A 347 23.45 18.74 -13.35
N GLU A 348 23.50 17.54 -12.79
CA GLU A 348 24.73 16.74 -12.68
C GLU A 348 25.19 16.14 -14.03
N THR A 349 24.25 15.83 -14.93
CA THR A 349 24.57 15.16 -16.20
C THR A 349 24.90 16.14 -17.33
N GLY A 350 24.40 17.38 -17.27
CA GLY A 350 24.39 18.30 -18.39
C GLY A 350 23.27 18.00 -19.40
N HIS A 351 22.20 17.33 -18.97
CA HIS A 351 21.06 17.03 -19.83
C HIS A 351 20.09 18.22 -19.88
N HIS A 352 19.94 18.80 -21.08
CA HIS A 352 19.10 19.98 -21.30
C HIS A 352 17.74 19.59 -21.90
N ASP A 353 16.68 19.76 -21.11
CA ASP A 353 15.27 19.63 -21.49
C ASP A 353 14.50 20.77 -20.80
N GLN A 354 14.26 21.85 -21.53
CA GLN A 354 13.64 23.06 -20.97
C GLN A 354 12.16 22.86 -20.63
N GLU A 355 11.43 22.08 -21.45
CA GLU A 355 10.00 21.82 -21.25
C GLU A 355 9.76 21.00 -19.98
N SER A 356 10.57 19.96 -19.73
CA SER A 356 10.50 19.24 -18.45
C SER A 356 11.02 20.09 -17.29
N PHE A 357 12.02 20.95 -17.49
CA PHE A 357 12.50 21.84 -16.42
C PHE A 357 11.39 22.77 -15.93
N ASP A 358 10.78 23.54 -16.85
CA ASP A 358 9.76 24.55 -16.50
C ASP A 358 8.51 23.87 -15.91
N ARG A 359 8.01 22.78 -16.52
CA ARG A 359 6.89 21.99 -15.99
C ARG A 359 7.14 21.50 -14.57
N ILE A 360 8.31 20.92 -14.29
CA ILE A 360 8.61 20.34 -12.97
C ILE A 360 8.77 21.44 -11.92
N ILE A 361 9.40 22.58 -12.26
CA ILE A 361 9.48 23.75 -11.38
C ILE A 361 8.07 24.29 -11.07
N ASP A 362 7.24 24.51 -12.09
CA ASP A 362 5.90 25.07 -11.91
C ASP A 362 5.00 24.17 -11.06
N ALA A 363 5.00 22.85 -11.32
CA ALA A 363 4.25 21.89 -10.52
C ALA A 363 4.77 21.79 -9.06
N THR A 364 6.10 21.78 -8.87
CA THR A 364 6.71 21.74 -7.52
C THR A 364 6.34 22.96 -6.70
N LEU A 365 6.44 24.16 -7.29
CA LEU A 365 6.14 25.41 -6.59
C LEU A 365 4.63 25.52 -6.29
N ALA A 366 3.75 25.14 -7.23
CA ALA A 366 2.31 25.12 -6.99
C ALA A 366 1.91 24.20 -5.81
N SER A 367 2.52 23.01 -5.72
CA SER A 367 2.29 22.05 -4.63
C SER A 367 2.74 22.59 -3.25
N ILE A 368 3.92 23.23 -3.21
CA ILE A 368 4.48 23.87 -2.01
C ILE A 368 3.64 25.09 -1.58
N ASP A 369 3.28 25.97 -2.53
CA ASP A 369 2.50 27.19 -2.25
C ASP A 369 1.06 26.85 -1.81
N ALA A 370 0.48 25.78 -2.35
CA ALA A 370 -0.81 25.24 -1.93
C ALA A 370 -0.77 24.47 -0.59
N ARG A 371 0.44 24.20 -0.05
CA ARG A 371 0.69 23.40 1.16
C ARG A 371 0.03 22.02 1.08
N GLU A 372 0.26 21.34 -0.05
CA GLU A 372 -0.16 19.97 -0.26
C GLU A 372 0.49 19.01 0.74
N ASP A 373 -0.23 17.95 1.11
CA ASP A 373 0.36 16.86 1.88
C ASP A 373 1.52 16.20 1.11
N CYS A 374 2.57 15.83 1.86
CA CYS A 374 3.89 15.44 1.34
C CYS A 374 4.70 16.56 0.64
N SER A 375 4.29 17.83 0.71
CA SER A 375 5.08 18.94 0.13
C SER A 375 6.46 19.13 0.79
N ASP A 376 6.66 18.62 2.01
CA ASP A 376 7.96 18.56 2.69
C ASP A 376 8.97 17.63 1.98
N PHE A 377 8.48 16.54 1.37
CA PHE A 377 9.30 15.59 0.59
C PHE A 377 9.83 16.20 -0.73
N ILE A 378 9.17 17.24 -1.26
CA ILE A 378 9.64 17.97 -2.46
C ILE A 378 10.35 19.29 -2.10
N MET A 379 10.07 19.87 -0.93
CA MET A 379 10.78 21.04 -0.40
C MET A 379 12.27 20.74 -0.14
N VAL A 380 12.63 19.60 0.45
CA VAL A 380 14.05 19.26 0.71
C VAL A 380 14.87 19.10 -0.59
N PRO A 381 14.40 18.38 -1.63
CA PRO A 381 15.03 18.38 -2.95
C PRO A 381 15.08 19.78 -3.61
N LEU A 382 14.07 20.63 -3.42
CA LEU A 382 14.07 22.00 -3.96
C LEU A 382 15.14 22.88 -3.28
N LEU A 383 15.33 22.73 -1.96
CA LEU A 383 16.40 23.38 -1.21
C LEU A 383 17.79 22.86 -1.62
N TRP A 384 17.93 21.58 -1.97
CA TRP A 384 19.14 21.05 -2.60
C TRP A 384 19.38 21.67 -3.98
N LEU A 385 18.35 21.78 -4.83
CA LEU A 385 18.46 22.41 -6.15
C LEU A 385 18.90 23.88 -6.05
N LEU A 386 18.32 24.61 -5.11
CA LEU A 386 18.69 26.00 -4.78
C LEU A 386 20.13 26.10 -4.26
N GLY A 387 20.52 25.27 -3.30
CA GLY A 387 21.86 25.28 -2.70
C GLY A 387 22.98 24.81 -3.63
N ALA A 388 22.68 23.91 -4.58
CA ALA A 388 23.68 23.32 -5.48
C ALA A 388 23.82 24.04 -6.84
N TYR A 389 22.74 24.65 -7.37
CA TYR A 389 22.70 25.07 -8.78
C TYR A 389 21.99 26.42 -9.04
N ALA A 390 21.78 27.28 -8.04
CA ALA A 390 21.13 28.59 -8.24
C ALA A 390 21.86 29.49 -9.27
N ASP A 391 23.19 29.39 -9.36
CA ASP A 391 24.05 30.06 -10.34
C ASP A 391 23.85 29.56 -11.78
N ARG A 392 23.17 28.43 -11.95
CA ARG A 392 22.88 27.76 -13.22
C ARG A 392 21.40 27.82 -13.62
N MET A 393 20.56 28.49 -12.83
CA MET A 393 19.13 28.70 -13.09
C MET A 393 18.84 30.17 -13.42
N PRO A 394 17.76 30.49 -14.16
CA PRO A 394 17.36 31.87 -14.38
C PRO A 394 17.00 32.59 -13.07
N ASP A 395 17.44 33.84 -12.88
CA ASP A 395 17.17 34.62 -11.65
C ASP A 395 15.68 34.63 -11.25
N ALA A 396 14.78 34.76 -12.23
CA ALA A 396 13.33 34.75 -12.01
C ALA A 396 12.80 33.40 -11.50
N VAL A 397 13.47 32.28 -11.78
CA VAL A 397 13.16 30.97 -11.20
C VAL A 397 13.70 30.89 -9.77
N VAL A 398 14.93 31.36 -9.55
CA VAL A 398 15.55 31.40 -8.21
C VAL A 398 14.72 32.25 -7.24
N ASP A 399 14.23 33.42 -7.67
CA ASP A 399 13.42 34.31 -6.83
C ASP A 399 12.00 33.77 -6.57
N ARG A 400 11.42 33.00 -7.51
CA ARG A 400 10.19 32.23 -7.26
C ARG A 400 10.42 31.16 -6.19
N ILE A 401 11.50 30.38 -6.30
CA ILE A 401 11.87 29.38 -5.27
C ILE A 401 12.06 30.06 -3.91
N ARG A 402 12.78 31.19 -3.86
CA ARG A 402 12.94 31.99 -2.63
C ARG A 402 11.62 32.53 -2.08
N HIS A 403 10.62 32.81 -2.91
CA HIS A 403 9.29 33.21 -2.45
C HIS A 403 8.59 32.03 -1.76
N SER A 404 8.41 30.90 -2.44
CA SER A 404 7.74 29.71 -1.89
C SER A 404 8.41 29.21 -0.59
N VAL A 405 9.75 29.18 -0.55
CA VAL A 405 10.52 28.87 0.67
C VAL A 405 10.18 29.80 1.84
N ARG A 406 10.02 31.12 1.63
CA ARG A 406 9.64 32.05 2.70
C ARG A 406 8.16 32.00 3.07
N SER A 407 7.30 31.55 2.16
CA SER A 407 5.83 31.47 2.34
C SER A 407 5.33 30.13 2.88
N TYR A 408 6.18 29.10 2.88
CA TYR A 408 5.88 27.77 3.40
C TYR A 408 5.66 27.74 4.92
N ARG A 409 4.99 26.68 5.39
CA ARG A 409 4.70 26.41 6.81
C ARG A 409 5.57 25.25 7.27
N TYR A 410 6.58 25.53 8.09
CA TYR A 410 7.60 24.54 8.46
C TYR A 410 7.19 23.63 9.60
N TRP A 411 6.17 23.99 10.39
CA TRP A 411 5.69 23.15 11.49
C TRP A 411 4.29 23.52 11.98
N VAL A 412 3.71 22.65 12.83
CA VAL A 412 2.36 22.82 13.41
C VAL A 412 2.20 24.07 14.27
N ASP A 413 3.27 24.56 14.90
CA ASP A 413 3.25 25.77 15.74
C ASP A 413 3.14 27.07 14.92
N GLU A 414 3.33 26.99 13.60
CA GLU A 414 3.10 28.08 12.66
C GLU A 414 1.64 28.02 12.16
N PRO A 415 0.91 29.15 12.02
CA PRO A 415 -0.45 29.18 11.51
C PRO A 415 -0.66 28.50 10.14
N GLY A 416 -1.67 27.63 10.08
CA GLY A 416 -2.12 27.01 8.83
C GLY A 416 -3.53 26.42 8.93
N ASN A 417 -4.09 26.10 7.77
CA ASN A 417 -5.40 25.50 7.56
C ASN A 417 -5.34 24.37 6.50
N ASP A 418 -4.12 23.90 6.25
CA ASP A 418 -3.74 22.81 5.36
C ASP A 418 -4.05 21.41 5.94
N ALA A 419 -3.83 20.38 5.12
CA ALA A 419 -3.96 18.97 5.48
C ALA A 419 -2.60 18.25 5.55
N MET A 420 -1.49 18.97 5.78
CA MET A 420 -0.16 18.33 5.82
C MET A 420 0.00 17.40 7.03
N TRP A 421 0.66 16.27 6.84
CA TRP A 421 0.96 15.30 7.87
C TRP A 421 2.32 15.56 8.52
N PHE A 422 2.32 16.18 9.71
CA PHE A 422 3.55 16.61 10.37
C PHE A 422 4.21 15.53 11.28
N TRP A 423 3.61 14.35 11.47
CA TRP A 423 3.82 13.59 12.73
C TRP A 423 4.56 12.26 12.62
N SER A 424 4.54 11.56 11.47
CA SER A 424 5.36 10.34 11.32
C SER A 424 6.83 10.71 11.11
N GLU A 425 7.71 9.82 11.54
CA GLU A 425 9.15 10.01 11.61
C GLU A 425 9.78 10.65 10.35
N ASN A 426 9.45 10.10 9.18
CA ASN A 426 9.86 10.56 7.85
C ASN A 426 9.49 12.02 7.57
N HIS A 427 8.24 12.42 7.86
CA HIS A 427 7.81 13.81 7.72
C HIS A 427 8.48 14.71 8.76
N VAL A 428 8.63 14.26 10.02
CA VAL A 428 9.30 15.04 11.07
C VAL A 428 10.75 15.36 10.66
N LEU A 429 11.44 14.37 10.08
CA LEU A 429 12.76 14.54 9.47
C LEU A 429 12.73 15.57 8.32
N CYS A 430 11.80 15.44 7.37
CA CYS A 430 11.75 16.29 6.18
C CYS A 430 11.33 17.74 6.48
N PHE A 431 10.36 17.95 7.37
CA PHE A 431 9.98 19.28 7.89
C PHE A 431 11.14 19.95 8.64
N HIS A 432 11.82 19.24 9.55
CA HIS A 432 12.93 19.85 10.30
C HIS A 432 14.20 20.02 9.45
N THR A 433 14.47 19.13 8.49
CA THR A 433 15.54 19.29 7.50
C THR A 433 15.29 20.50 6.62
N SER A 434 14.07 20.65 6.08
CA SER A 434 13.73 21.83 5.28
C SER A 434 13.74 23.12 6.11
N GLN A 435 13.32 23.08 7.38
CA GLN A 435 13.42 24.23 8.31
C GLN A 435 14.87 24.66 8.53
N LEU A 436 15.78 23.70 8.75
CA LEU A 436 17.22 23.97 8.90
C LEU A 436 17.81 24.56 7.60
N LEU A 437 17.63 23.87 6.47
CA LEU A 437 18.27 24.24 5.21
C LEU A 437 17.72 25.54 4.62
N ALA A 438 16.42 25.81 4.73
CA ALA A 438 15.84 27.10 4.35
C ALA A 438 16.41 28.25 5.20
N GLY A 439 16.57 28.03 6.50
CA GLY A 439 17.17 29.00 7.42
C GLY A 439 18.66 29.26 7.15
N LEU A 440 19.41 28.25 6.72
CA LEU A 440 20.82 28.38 6.34
C LEU A 440 21.00 29.07 4.98
N LEU A 441 20.12 28.81 4.00
CA LEU A 441 20.18 29.39 2.66
C LEU A 441 19.66 30.84 2.60
N LEU A 442 18.73 31.22 3.49
CA LEU A 442 18.11 32.56 3.54
C LEU A 442 18.19 33.19 4.94
N PRO A 443 19.40 33.37 5.53
CA PRO A 443 19.58 33.65 6.96
C PRO A 443 19.02 35.00 7.46
N ASP A 444 18.92 35.98 6.58
CA ASP A 444 18.44 37.35 6.87
C ASP A 444 16.98 37.59 6.44
N GLU A 445 16.37 36.65 5.72
CA GLU A 445 14.98 36.75 5.26
C GLU A 445 13.98 36.46 6.40
N VAL A 446 12.77 37.00 6.26
CA VAL A 446 11.65 36.75 7.19
C VAL A 446 10.64 35.78 6.57
N PHE A 447 10.32 34.73 7.31
CA PHE A 447 9.40 33.67 6.92
C PHE A 447 7.96 34.07 7.29
N SER A 448 7.05 34.13 6.31
CA SER A 448 5.76 34.79 6.49
C SER A 448 4.77 34.01 7.36
N ALA A 449 4.94 32.69 7.48
CA ALA A 449 4.10 31.85 8.33
C ALA A 449 4.30 32.15 9.83
N SER A 450 5.52 32.45 10.27
CA SER A 450 5.85 32.60 11.71
C SER A 450 6.50 33.94 12.10
N GLY A 451 6.86 34.78 11.14
CA GLY A 451 7.60 36.03 11.39
C GLY A 451 9.05 35.81 11.84
N ARG A 452 9.55 34.57 11.78
CA ARG A 452 10.93 34.21 12.14
C ARG A 452 11.91 34.63 11.05
N THR A 453 13.11 35.04 11.43
CA THR A 453 14.24 35.16 10.50
C THR A 453 14.80 33.79 10.12
N GLY A 454 15.50 33.69 8.98
CA GLY A 454 16.16 32.44 8.57
C GLY A 454 17.12 31.87 9.64
N ARG A 455 17.92 32.72 10.30
CA ARG A 455 18.74 32.28 11.44
C ARG A 455 17.94 31.69 12.60
N GLN A 456 16.73 32.18 12.86
CA GLN A 456 15.84 31.61 13.90
C GLN A 456 15.21 30.29 13.43
N GLN A 457 14.86 30.15 12.15
CA GLN A 457 14.41 28.86 11.60
C GLN A 457 15.55 27.82 11.62
N ALA A 458 16.77 28.21 11.27
CA ALA A 458 17.93 27.32 11.30
C ALA A 458 18.23 26.77 12.71
N GLU A 459 18.18 27.63 13.74
CA GLU A 459 18.43 27.19 15.11
C GLU A 459 17.30 26.32 15.68
N LEU A 460 16.04 26.68 15.41
CA LEU A 460 14.88 25.86 15.81
C LEU A 460 14.86 24.51 15.08
N GLY A 461 15.20 24.48 13.79
CA GLY A 461 15.37 23.25 13.02
C GLY A 461 16.48 22.35 13.58
N ARG A 462 17.60 22.92 14.04
CA ARG A 462 18.69 22.19 14.69
C ARG A 462 18.28 21.54 16.02
N GLU A 463 17.62 22.28 16.91
CA GLU A 463 17.08 21.73 18.17
C GLU A 463 16.13 20.56 17.89
N ARG A 464 15.22 20.75 16.94
CA ARG A 464 14.20 19.78 16.54
C ARG A 464 14.78 18.52 15.89
N LEU A 465 15.76 18.67 15.00
CA LEU A 465 16.52 17.54 14.44
C LEU A 465 17.31 16.79 15.52
N GLY A 466 17.89 17.50 16.50
CA GLY A 466 18.54 16.87 17.66
C GLY A 466 17.62 15.85 18.34
N ARG A 467 16.40 16.28 18.70
CA ARG A 467 15.38 15.41 19.31
C ARG A 467 14.92 14.26 18.41
N TRP A 468 14.89 14.47 17.09
CA TRP A 468 14.59 13.40 16.12
C TRP A 468 15.68 12.32 16.11
N PHE A 469 16.95 12.72 15.98
CA PHE A 469 18.09 11.80 16.04
C PHE A 469 18.18 11.08 17.38
N ASP A 470 17.96 11.78 18.50
CA ASP A 470 17.96 11.18 19.84
C ASP A 470 16.92 10.03 19.97
N SER A 471 15.77 10.13 19.27
CA SER A 471 14.79 9.05 19.20
C SER A 471 15.23 7.89 18.28
N VAL A 472 15.65 8.18 17.04
CA VAL A 472 15.93 7.10 16.06
C VAL A 472 17.27 6.39 16.31
N GLU A 473 18.23 7.02 16.99
CA GLU A 473 19.45 6.36 17.47
C GLU A 473 19.16 5.43 18.66
N ALA A 474 18.19 5.77 19.51
CA ALA A 474 17.78 4.96 20.66
C ALA A 474 16.84 3.80 20.30
N HIS A 475 16.02 3.96 19.25
CA HIS A 475 14.92 3.03 18.95
C HIS A 475 14.89 2.51 17.51
N GLY A 476 15.64 3.09 16.58
CA GLY A 476 15.51 2.80 15.15
C GLY A 476 14.26 3.43 14.53
N LEU A 477 14.04 3.10 13.25
CA LEU A 477 13.00 3.69 12.41
C LEU A 477 11.64 3.02 12.67
N ALA A 478 10.55 3.78 12.76
CA ALA A 478 9.23 3.29 13.12
C ALA A 478 8.53 2.48 12.01
N GLU A 479 8.83 2.75 10.73
CA GLU A 479 8.30 2.03 9.58
C GLU A 479 9.36 1.05 9.03
N TRP A 480 9.75 0.10 9.88
CA TRP A 480 10.89 -0.80 9.70
C TRP A 480 10.95 -1.49 8.33
N ASN A 481 12.15 -1.60 7.75
CA ASN A 481 12.44 -2.24 6.47
C ASN A 481 11.47 -1.86 5.32
N SER A 482 10.82 -0.69 5.39
CA SER A 482 9.82 -0.32 4.41
C SER A 482 10.47 0.07 3.08
N ALA A 483 10.13 -0.68 2.03
CA ALA A 483 10.59 -0.39 0.67
C ALA A 483 9.96 0.86 0.04
N ALA A 484 9.00 1.48 0.73
CA ALA A 484 8.40 2.77 0.39
C ALA A 484 8.98 3.93 1.22
N TYR A 485 9.26 3.74 2.53
CA TYR A 485 9.63 4.85 3.42
C TYR A 485 11.13 5.08 3.62
N TYR A 486 12.00 4.06 3.56
CA TYR A 486 13.46 4.30 3.56
C TYR A 486 13.93 5.24 2.41
N PRO A 487 13.36 5.17 1.19
CA PRO A 487 13.55 6.19 0.15
C PRO A 487 13.15 7.62 0.51
N ILE A 488 12.22 7.81 1.46
CA ILE A 488 11.81 9.11 2.01
C ILE A 488 12.78 9.56 3.10
N ASP A 489 13.17 8.67 4.01
CA ASP A 489 14.15 8.99 5.07
C ASP A 489 15.49 9.44 4.48
N PHE A 490 15.90 8.82 3.36
CA PHE A 490 17.06 9.26 2.58
C PHE A 490 16.94 10.70 2.05
N ILE A 491 15.74 11.25 1.79
CA ILE A 491 15.58 12.64 1.33
C ILE A 491 16.16 13.60 2.39
N GLY A 492 15.72 13.46 3.64
CA GLY A 492 16.21 14.26 4.75
C GLY A 492 17.68 13.96 5.07
N LEU A 493 18.00 12.68 5.30
CA LEU A 493 19.33 12.27 5.75
C LEU A 493 20.45 12.67 4.76
N LEU A 494 20.27 12.46 3.45
CA LEU A 494 21.29 12.83 2.45
C LEU A 494 21.48 14.35 2.35
N ALA A 495 20.39 15.13 2.51
CA ALA A 495 20.48 16.58 2.52
C ALA A 495 21.20 17.10 3.76
N LEU A 496 21.00 16.49 4.94
CA LEU A 496 21.74 16.79 6.16
C LEU A 496 23.22 16.38 6.06
N GLU A 497 23.52 15.22 5.49
CA GLU A 497 24.90 14.75 5.27
C GLU A 497 25.71 15.74 4.43
N ARG A 498 25.10 16.30 3.38
CA ARG A 498 25.75 17.26 2.46
C ARG A 498 25.81 18.70 3.00
N TRP A 499 24.80 19.18 3.71
CA TRP A 499 24.59 20.62 3.94
C TRP A 499 24.52 21.08 5.41
N ALA A 500 24.33 20.18 6.38
CA ALA A 500 24.31 20.55 7.79
C ALA A 500 25.73 20.64 8.39
N GLU A 501 25.86 21.24 9.57
CA GLU A 501 27.15 21.28 10.28
C GLU A 501 27.69 19.88 10.61
N THR A 502 29.02 19.77 10.80
CA THR A 502 29.75 18.50 10.91
C THR A 502 29.18 17.51 11.94
N ALA A 503 28.63 17.99 13.05
CA ALA A 503 28.00 17.13 14.06
C ALA A 503 26.70 16.49 13.54
N MET A 504 25.84 17.27 12.88
CA MET A 504 24.57 16.81 12.31
C MET A 504 24.80 15.91 11.08
N SER A 505 25.73 16.31 10.20
CA SER A 505 26.16 15.51 9.04
C SER A 505 26.72 14.14 9.46
N ALA A 506 27.47 14.07 10.58
CA ALA A 506 27.95 12.80 11.12
C ALA A 506 26.83 11.89 11.65
N ARG A 507 25.83 12.43 12.39
CA ARG A 507 24.65 11.65 12.83
C ARG A 507 23.85 11.13 11.62
N ALA A 508 23.65 12.00 10.62
CA ALA A 508 22.97 11.63 9.37
C ALA A 508 23.69 10.47 8.67
N ARG A 509 25.02 10.55 8.50
CA ARG A 509 25.85 9.50 7.90
C ARG A 509 25.70 8.15 8.60
N VAL A 510 25.71 8.10 9.94
CA VAL A 510 25.53 6.86 10.70
C VAL A 510 24.16 6.20 10.44
N GLN A 511 23.09 6.98 10.35
CA GLN A 511 21.77 6.43 9.99
C GLN A 511 21.71 5.99 8.52
N ILE A 512 22.38 6.67 7.59
CA ILE A 512 22.49 6.24 6.19
C ILE A 512 23.26 4.91 6.11
N ASP A 513 24.39 4.77 6.82
CA ASP A 513 25.16 3.51 6.93
C ASP A 513 24.29 2.36 7.46
N LEU A 514 23.48 2.61 8.51
CA LEU A 514 22.56 1.65 9.11
C LEU A 514 21.44 1.24 8.13
N ILE A 515 20.83 2.19 7.41
CA ILE A 515 19.81 1.91 6.40
C ILE A 515 20.41 1.06 5.27
N PHE A 516 21.58 1.40 4.73
CA PHE A 516 22.22 0.55 3.70
C PHE A 516 22.56 -0.85 4.23
N ARG A 517 22.91 -1.01 5.52
CA ARG A 517 23.11 -2.33 6.13
C ARG A 517 21.82 -3.15 6.17
N MET A 518 20.68 -2.52 6.48
CA MET A 518 19.37 -3.16 6.43
C MET A 518 19.00 -3.54 4.98
N ILE A 519 19.18 -2.64 4.00
CA ILE A 519 18.92 -2.92 2.57
C ILE A 519 19.77 -4.11 2.08
N ALA A 520 21.07 -4.14 2.41
CA ALA A 520 21.96 -5.24 2.04
C ALA A 520 21.50 -6.59 2.62
N LEU A 521 21.11 -6.60 3.90
CA LEU A 521 20.56 -7.78 4.55
C LEU A 521 19.24 -8.23 3.90
N HIS A 522 18.31 -7.31 3.66
CA HIS A 522 16.95 -7.60 3.22
C HIS A 522 16.75 -7.69 1.69
N THR A 523 17.81 -7.53 0.89
CA THR A 523 17.78 -7.72 -0.58
C THR A 523 18.23 -9.13 -1.00
N LEU A 524 17.50 -9.76 -1.92
CA LEU A 524 17.93 -10.99 -2.60
C LEU A 524 17.81 -10.85 -4.12
N ALA A 525 18.93 -11.06 -4.82
CA ALA A 525 19.05 -10.93 -6.28
C ALA A 525 18.53 -9.57 -6.82
N GLY A 526 18.92 -8.48 -6.16
CA GLY A 526 18.52 -7.11 -6.51
C GLY A 526 17.08 -6.73 -6.19
N VAL A 527 16.29 -7.62 -5.58
CA VAL A 527 14.92 -7.34 -5.13
C VAL A 527 14.90 -7.16 -3.61
N PRO A 528 14.55 -5.96 -3.09
CA PRO A 528 14.25 -5.72 -1.68
C PRO A 528 13.05 -6.55 -1.21
N ALA A 529 13.14 -7.14 -0.03
CA ALA A 529 12.18 -8.11 0.49
C ALA A 529 12.18 -8.13 2.04
N GLY A 530 11.53 -9.11 2.65
CA GLY A 530 11.43 -9.28 4.09
C GLY A 530 10.19 -8.63 4.72
N SER A 531 10.00 -8.82 6.02
CA SER A 531 8.93 -8.19 6.80
C SER A 531 9.08 -6.66 6.80
N GLN A 532 7.99 -5.91 6.88
CA GLN A 532 8.00 -4.44 6.77
C GLN A 532 6.97 -3.80 7.70
N GLY A 533 7.34 -2.71 8.38
CA GLY A 533 6.43 -1.91 9.20
C GLY A 533 5.41 -1.15 8.36
N ARG A 534 5.66 -1.03 7.05
CA ARG A 534 4.69 -0.56 6.07
C ARG A 534 4.99 -1.09 4.67
N ALA A 535 3.99 -1.72 4.04
CA ALA A 535 4.02 -2.15 2.65
C ALA A 535 2.74 -1.75 1.90
N TYR A 536 2.83 -1.70 0.57
CA TYR A 536 1.70 -1.56 -0.36
C TYR A 536 1.79 -2.67 -1.43
N ASP A 537 0.73 -2.90 -2.20
CA ASP A 537 0.67 -3.92 -3.26
C ASP A 537 1.85 -3.85 -4.25
N LYS A 538 2.30 -2.65 -4.65
CA LYS A 538 3.49 -2.43 -5.49
C LYS A 538 4.75 -3.05 -4.86
N GLU A 539 5.06 -2.68 -3.61
CA GLU A 539 6.22 -3.16 -2.86
C GLU A 539 6.21 -4.68 -2.63
N LEU A 540 5.03 -5.31 -2.60
CA LEU A 540 4.88 -6.74 -2.41
C LEU A 540 4.93 -7.52 -3.74
N ARG A 541 4.09 -7.13 -4.70
CA ARG A 541 3.81 -7.88 -5.94
C ARG A 541 4.73 -7.53 -7.11
N ALA A 542 5.44 -6.39 -7.07
CA ALA A 542 6.23 -5.87 -8.18
C ALA A 542 7.67 -5.44 -7.78
N GLY A 543 8.44 -6.35 -7.17
CA GLY A 543 9.75 -6.09 -6.55
C GLY A 543 10.74 -5.13 -7.25
N PRO A 544 11.04 -5.27 -8.56
CA PRO A 544 11.86 -4.33 -9.35
C PRO A 544 11.38 -2.88 -9.40
N LEU A 545 10.09 -2.65 -9.13
CA LEU A 545 9.42 -1.35 -9.11
C LEU A 545 9.27 -0.79 -7.67
N THR A 546 9.87 -1.47 -6.68
CA THR A 546 10.13 -0.87 -5.36
C THR A 546 11.06 0.32 -5.49
N GLU A 547 10.95 1.28 -4.57
CA GLU A 547 11.80 2.47 -4.58
C GLU A 547 13.19 2.21 -3.97
N LEU A 548 13.41 1.03 -3.37
CA LEU A 548 14.72 0.53 -2.93
C LEU A 548 15.50 -0.26 -4.01
N ALA A 549 14.88 -0.80 -5.06
CA ALA A 549 15.60 -1.55 -6.09
C ALA A 549 16.70 -0.72 -6.80
N PRO A 550 16.51 0.59 -7.09
CA PRO A 550 17.58 1.43 -7.63
C PRO A 550 18.72 1.71 -6.63
N PHE A 551 18.43 1.77 -5.32
CA PHE A 551 19.47 1.89 -4.29
C PHE A 551 20.34 0.63 -4.23
N ALA A 552 19.74 -0.55 -4.31
CA ALA A 552 20.48 -1.81 -4.40
C ALA A 552 21.32 -1.90 -5.70
N GLN A 553 20.79 -1.40 -6.82
CA GLN A 553 21.52 -1.31 -8.09
C GLN A 553 22.78 -0.45 -7.94
N VAL A 554 22.65 0.79 -7.42
CA VAL A 554 23.77 1.73 -7.33
C VAL A 554 24.78 1.30 -6.28
N ALA A 555 24.34 0.88 -5.09
CA ALA A 555 25.25 0.46 -4.03
C ALA A 555 25.96 -0.87 -4.37
N PHE A 556 25.20 -1.93 -4.63
CA PHE A 556 25.71 -3.31 -4.66
C PHE A 556 25.86 -3.89 -6.07
N GLY A 557 25.44 -3.16 -7.12
CA GLY A 557 25.49 -3.64 -8.49
C GLY A 557 24.40 -4.65 -8.86
N THR A 558 23.36 -4.81 -8.04
CA THR A 558 22.22 -5.70 -8.33
C THR A 558 20.90 -5.02 -8.00
N GLY A 559 20.02 -4.92 -8.99
CA GLY A 559 18.74 -4.21 -8.89
C GLY A 559 18.37 -3.53 -10.20
N TRP A 560 17.18 -2.91 -10.24
CA TRP A 560 16.65 -2.23 -11.41
C TRP A 560 16.67 -0.72 -11.18
N LEU A 561 16.95 0.05 -12.23
CA LEU A 561 16.66 1.49 -12.23
C LEU A 561 15.20 1.68 -12.66
N ASN A 562 14.47 2.55 -11.97
CA ASN A 562 13.08 2.89 -12.28
C ASN A 562 12.85 4.40 -12.08
N ASN A 563 11.68 4.90 -12.49
CA ASN A 563 11.38 6.32 -12.62
C ASN A 563 10.94 7.03 -11.31
N GLY A 564 10.58 6.28 -10.26
CA GLY A 564 9.85 6.82 -9.11
C GLY A 564 10.70 7.54 -8.05
N VAL A 565 11.94 7.10 -7.85
CA VAL A 565 12.68 7.37 -6.60
C VAL A 565 13.20 8.81 -6.48
N ALA A 566 12.71 9.55 -5.50
CA ALA A 566 13.14 10.93 -5.25
C ALA A 566 14.62 11.02 -4.80
N ALA A 567 14.96 10.35 -3.68
CA ALA A 567 16.27 10.46 -3.04
C ALA A 567 17.43 9.80 -3.79
N LEU A 568 17.18 8.91 -4.76
CA LEU A 568 18.24 8.23 -5.53
C LEU A 568 19.19 9.23 -6.19
N THR A 569 18.63 10.30 -6.74
CA THR A 569 19.39 11.36 -7.42
C THR A 569 20.24 12.17 -6.46
N MET A 570 19.77 12.37 -5.21
CA MET A 570 20.54 13.00 -4.13
C MET A 570 21.68 12.09 -3.64
N PHE A 571 21.48 10.78 -3.57
CA PHE A 571 22.56 9.82 -3.27
C PHE A 571 23.63 9.81 -4.37
N CYS A 572 23.20 9.88 -5.63
CA CYS A 572 24.13 9.85 -6.76
C CYS A 572 24.86 11.19 -6.97
N ALA A 573 24.22 12.32 -6.68
CA ALA A 573 24.82 13.66 -6.67
C ALA A 573 25.62 13.96 -5.37
N GLY A 574 25.42 13.19 -4.31
CA GLY A 574 26.06 13.34 -3.01
C GLY A 574 27.39 12.60 -2.88
N GLY A 575 28.24 13.07 -1.96
CA GLY A 575 29.55 12.48 -1.67
C GLY A 575 29.54 11.22 -0.78
N TYR A 576 28.39 10.85 -0.21
CA TYR A 576 28.24 9.64 0.60
C TYR A 576 28.50 8.35 -0.21
N GLU A 577 29.20 7.39 0.39
CA GLU A 577 29.48 6.06 -0.15
C GLU A 577 29.10 5.00 0.91
N PRO A 578 28.35 3.93 0.56
CA PRO A 578 27.99 2.88 1.53
C PRO A 578 29.20 2.07 2.02
N PRO A 579 29.16 1.53 3.26
CA PRO A 579 30.20 0.66 3.79
C PRO A 579 30.48 -0.55 2.88
N ALA A 580 31.75 -0.82 2.62
CA ALA A 580 32.18 -1.76 1.59
C ALA A 580 31.85 -3.24 1.88
N ASP A 581 31.67 -3.60 3.16
CA ASP A 581 31.32 -4.97 3.58
C ASP A 581 29.89 -5.39 3.15
N LEU A 582 29.02 -4.40 2.89
CA LEU A 582 27.62 -4.62 2.59
C LEU A 582 27.37 -5.34 1.26
N ALA A 583 28.31 -5.27 0.31
CA ALA A 583 28.20 -5.98 -0.97
C ALA A 583 28.15 -7.51 -0.78
N GLU A 584 28.90 -8.06 0.19
CA GLU A 584 28.84 -9.49 0.51
C GLU A 584 27.51 -9.90 1.17
N LEU A 585 26.92 -9.02 1.98
CA LEU A 585 25.62 -9.26 2.61
C LEU A 585 24.47 -9.18 1.59
N ALA A 586 24.58 -8.30 0.60
CA ALA A 586 23.62 -8.19 -0.50
C ALA A 586 23.65 -9.41 -1.44
N ALA A 587 24.84 -9.96 -1.71
CA ALA A 587 25.05 -11.08 -2.61
C ALA A 587 25.88 -12.21 -1.96
N LEU A 588 25.23 -13.00 -1.10
CA LEU A 588 25.85 -14.13 -0.41
C LEU A 588 26.46 -15.15 -1.39
N SER A 589 27.64 -15.66 -1.05
CA SER A 589 28.28 -16.76 -1.76
C SER A 589 27.54 -18.09 -1.56
N ARG A 590 27.71 -19.03 -2.50
CA ARG A 590 27.04 -20.34 -2.42
C ARG A 590 27.40 -21.08 -1.12
N ALA A 591 26.41 -21.66 -0.46
CA ALA A 591 26.53 -22.31 0.85
C ALA A 591 26.93 -21.39 2.03
N ARG A 592 26.98 -20.06 1.83
CA ARG A 592 26.90 -19.10 2.94
C ARG A 592 25.43 -18.87 3.27
N SER A 593 25.10 -19.02 4.54
CA SER A 593 23.79 -18.71 5.10
C SER A 593 23.99 -17.81 6.32
N VAL A 594 23.10 -16.84 6.53
CA VAL A 594 23.16 -15.92 7.66
C VAL A 594 21.80 -15.82 8.35
N GLU A 595 21.80 -15.58 9.67
CA GLU A 595 20.63 -15.09 10.41
C GLU A 595 20.97 -13.72 11.02
N ALA A 596 20.07 -12.74 10.88
CA ALA A 596 20.17 -11.43 11.50
C ALA A 596 18.99 -11.19 12.45
N ARG A 597 19.26 -10.57 13.61
CA ARG A 597 18.23 -10.20 14.62
C ARG A 597 18.48 -8.80 15.18
N TYR A 598 17.44 -7.99 15.20
CA TYR A 598 17.44 -6.60 15.70
C TYR A 598 16.01 -6.06 15.82
N SER A 599 15.83 -4.90 16.44
CA SER A 599 14.54 -4.23 16.56
C SER A 599 14.52 -2.91 15.78
N GLN A 600 13.32 -2.39 15.50
CA GLN A 600 13.12 -1.07 14.88
C GLN A 600 11.82 -0.41 15.39
N GLY A 601 11.90 0.86 15.74
CA GLY A 601 10.81 1.67 16.27
C GLY A 601 10.62 1.54 17.78
N LEU A 602 9.99 2.56 18.40
CA LEU A 602 9.72 2.59 19.85
C LEU A 602 8.80 1.46 20.30
N GLU A 603 7.76 1.17 19.51
CA GLU A 603 6.94 -0.05 19.65
C GLU A 603 7.55 -1.17 18.78
N SER A 604 8.73 -1.63 19.22
CA SER A 604 9.67 -2.45 18.44
C SER A 604 9.02 -3.49 17.51
N GLY A 605 9.21 -3.33 16.20
CA GLY A 605 9.20 -4.46 15.26
C GLY A 605 10.44 -5.31 15.52
N LYS A 606 10.26 -6.52 16.06
CA LYS A 606 11.35 -7.45 16.43
C LYS A 606 11.69 -8.33 15.23
N LEU A 607 12.75 -8.00 14.52
CA LEU A 607 13.02 -8.56 13.20
C LEU A 607 13.90 -9.80 13.29
N VAL A 608 13.51 -10.81 12.53
CA VAL A 608 14.34 -11.97 12.20
C VAL A 608 14.43 -12.06 10.70
N LEU A 609 15.63 -12.34 10.21
CA LEU A 609 15.95 -12.58 8.81
C LEU A 609 16.85 -13.80 8.74
N PHE A 610 16.55 -14.73 7.84
CA PHE A 610 17.46 -15.77 7.38
C PHE A 610 17.62 -15.68 5.87
N LYS A 611 18.86 -15.81 5.37
CA LYS A 611 19.17 -15.72 3.94
C LYS A 611 20.29 -16.66 3.54
N ASN A 612 20.14 -17.32 2.39
CA ASN A 612 21.19 -18.04 1.66
C ASN A 612 21.28 -17.49 0.23
N GLU A 613 22.05 -18.10 -0.70
CA GLU A 613 22.21 -17.52 -2.05
C GLU A 613 20.94 -17.56 -2.93
N ALA A 614 19.89 -18.30 -2.52
CA ALA A 614 18.72 -18.56 -3.34
C ALA A 614 17.36 -18.38 -2.67
N ALA A 615 17.30 -18.27 -1.34
CA ALA A 615 16.08 -18.00 -0.59
C ALA A 615 16.34 -17.06 0.60
N GLN A 616 15.32 -16.25 0.90
CA GLN A 616 15.24 -15.37 2.04
C GLN A 616 13.90 -15.60 2.75
N LEU A 617 13.94 -15.74 4.08
CA LEU A 617 12.79 -15.82 4.98
C LEU A 617 12.94 -14.75 6.06
N SER A 618 11.95 -13.88 6.24
CA SER A 618 11.98 -12.87 7.29
C SER A 618 10.61 -12.68 7.92
N THR A 619 10.62 -12.35 9.21
CA THR A 619 9.42 -12.16 10.03
C THR A 619 9.53 -10.92 10.91
N VAL A 620 8.40 -10.46 11.45
CA VAL A 620 8.35 -9.65 12.67
C VAL A 620 7.79 -10.51 13.81
N VAL A 621 8.53 -10.63 14.90
CA VAL A 621 8.20 -11.48 16.05
C VAL A 621 7.24 -10.75 17.00
N ASP A 622 6.06 -11.35 17.20
CA ASP A 622 5.06 -10.94 18.21
C ASP A 622 4.68 -9.45 18.23
N HIS A 623 4.63 -8.80 17.05
CA HIS A 623 4.22 -7.40 16.95
C HIS A 623 2.70 -7.27 17.07
N LYS A 624 2.22 -6.79 18.24
CA LYS A 624 0.80 -6.49 18.53
C LYS A 624 -0.17 -7.67 18.26
N THR A 625 0.28 -8.90 18.53
CA THR A 625 -0.51 -10.14 18.39
C THR A 625 -1.94 -10.03 18.94
N GLY A 626 -2.92 -10.48 18.15
CA GLY A 626 -4.35 -10.47 18.47
C GLY A 626 -5.02 -9.10 18.34
N GLN A 627 -4.29 -8.04 17.97
CA GLN A 627 -4.85 -6.70 17.75
C GLN A 627 -5.13 -6.48 16.26
N LYS A 628 -6.03 -5.54 15.96
CA LYS A 628 -6.22 -5.03 14.58
C LYS A 628 -4.92 -4.43 14.07
N GLY A 629 -4.49 -4.88 12.91
CA GLY A 629 -3.31 -4.34 12.24
C GLY A 629 -3.64 -3.18 11.31
N HIS A 630 -2.61 -2.76 10.61
CA HIS A 630 -2.58 -1.77 9.55
C HIS A 630 -1.70 -2.38 8.43
N GLN A 631 -0.85 -1.59 7.79
CA GLN A 631 0.02 -2.01 6.68
C GLN A 631 1.27 -2.84 7.08
N GLN A 632 1.29 -3.52 8.23
CA GLN A 632 2.45 -4.34 8.64
C GLN A 632 2.51 -5.66 7.87
N HIS A 633 3.60 -5.84 7.13
CA HIS A 633 3.93 -7.05 6.39
C HIS A 633 4.70 -8.02 7.29
N VAL A 634 4.08 -9.14 7.66
CA VAL A 634 4.48 -9.92 8.84
C VAL A 634 5.48 -11.03 8.56
N LEU A 635 5.24 -11.86 7.54
CA LEU A 635 6.16 -12.89 7.04
C LEU A 635 6.43 -12.62 5.56
N ASP A 636 7.65 -12.87 5.11
CA ASP A 636 8.02 -12.76 3.71
C ASP A 636 8.98 -13.88 3.28
N ILE A 637 8.66 -14.53 2.17
CA ILE A 637 9.52 -15.52 1.49
C ILE A 637 9.84 -15.01 0.09
N ARG A 638 11.13 -14.97 -0.24
CA ARG A 638 11.65 -14.46 -1.52
C ARG A 638 12.67 -15.46 -2.09
N LEU A 639 12.50 -15.86 -3.36
CA LEU A 639 13.35 -16.87 -4.03
C LEU A 639 14.10 -16.25 -5.23
N SER A 640 15.40 -16.53 -5.39
CA SER A 640 16.24 -15.77 -6.33
C SER A 640 16.02 -16.07 -7.82
N GLY A 641 15.37 -17.17 -8.18
CA GLY A 641 15.27 -17.65 -9.57
C GLY A 641 14.55 -16.72 -10.54
N HIS A 642 13.58 -15.93 -10.05
CA HIS A 642 12.85 -14.92 -10.82
C HIS A 642 12.49 -13.74 -9.90
N PRO A 643 12.47 -12.46 -10.35
CA PRO A 643 12.15 -11.32 -9.49
C PRO A 643 10.73 -11.34 -8.89
N MET A 644 9.77 -12.08 -9.50
CA MET A 644 8.41 -12.26 -8.96
C MET A 644 8.22 -13.47 -8.04
N ALA A 645 9.26 -14.28 -7.82
CA ALA A 645 9.15 -15.47 -6.99
C ALA A 645 9.08 -15.09 -5.50
N ARG A 646 7.87 -14.80 -5.03
CA ARG A 646 7.59 -14.34 -3.67
C ARG A 646 6.31 -14.98 -3.15
N LEU A 647 6.32 -15.30 -1.86
CA LEU A 647 5.18 -15.82 -1.12
C LEU A 647 5.12 -15.15 0.24
N TRP A 648 3.92 -14.99 0.79
CA TRP A 648 3.71 -14.57 2.17
C TRP A 648 2.40 -15.12 2.70
N VAL A 649 2.15 -14.95 4.00
CA VAL A 649 0.87 -15.25 4.65
C VAL A 649 0.37 -13.96 5.31
N ASN A 650 -0.93 -13.70 5.20
CA ASN A 650 -1.60 -12.60 5.90
C ASN A 650 -3.09 -12.89 6.14
N HIS A 651 -3.70 -12.09 7.02
CA HIS A 651 -5.14 -11.96 7.16
C HIS A 651 -5.61 -10.69 6.40
N PRO A 652 -6.50 -10.77 5.39
CA PRO A 652 -6.92 -9.61 4.60
C PRO A 652 -7.63 -8.53 5.42
N GLY A 653 -7.36 -7.25 5.10
CA GLY A 653 -8.02 -6.10 5.73
C GLY A 653 -9.38 -5.72 5.15
N GLU A 654 -9.67 -6.13 3.91
CA GLU A 654 -10.91 -5.77 3.20
C GLU A 654 -11.45 -6.87 2.28
N ASP A 655 -12.61 -6.64 1.65
CA ASP A 655 -13.29 -7.61 0.78
C ASP A 655 -12.78 -7.62 -0.68
N ASP A 656 -12.19 -6.51 -1.17
CA ASP A 656 -11.83 -6.34 -2.58
C ASP A 656 -10.29 -6.43 -2.80
N PRO A 657 -9.78 -7.39 -3.61
CA PRO A 657 -8.35 -7.53 -3.92
C PRO A 657 -7.71 -6.37 -4.68
N TRP A 658 -8.52 -5.41 -5.12
CA TRP A 658 -8.11 -4.17 -5.78
C TRP A 658 -8.60 -2.93 -5.00
N GLY A 659 -8.93 -3.14 -3.72
CA GLY A 659 -9.31 -2.10 -2.78
C GLY A 659 -8.15 -1.19 -2.38
N ASN A 660 -8.47 -0.16 -1.58
CA ASN A 660 -7.57 0.91 -1.20
C ASN A 660 -7.48 1.11 0.33
N GLN A 661 -7.92 0.11 1.11
CA GLN A 661 -7.88 0.18 2.56
C GLN A 661 -6.47 -0.10 3.10
N ARG A 662 -6.32 0.13 4.40
CA ARG A 662 -5.06 0.05 5.14
C ARG A 662 -5.37 -0.65 6.48
N PRO A 663 -5.25 -1.98 6.58
CA PRO A 663 -4.68 -2.92 5.60
C PRO A 663 -5.53 -3.09 4.34
N SER A 664 -4.89 -3.44 3.21
CA SER A 664 -5.60 -3.90 2.01
C SER A 664 -5.88 -5.41 2.10
N TYR A 665 -6.39 -6.01 1.03
CA TYR A 665 -6.52 -7.45 0.89
C TYR A 665 -5.15 -8.17 0.94
N TRP A 666 -4.11 -7.55 0.36
CA TRP A 666 -2.77 -8.15 0.19
C TRP A 666 -1.68 -7.52 1.07
N ALA A 667 -1.80 -6.23 1.38
CA ALA A 667 -0.75 -5.44 2.02
C ALA A 667 -1.13 -5.03 3.44
N GLY A 668 -0.52 -5.71 4.42
CA GLY A 668 -0.83 -5.56 5.83
C GLY A 668 -1.63 -6.74 6.38
N ASN A 669 -2.20 -6.57 7.58
CA ASN A 669 -2.93 -7.62 8.29
C ASN A 669 -4.15 -7.08 9.03
N GLY A 670 -5.35 -7.63 8.78
CA GLY A 670 -6.59 -7.25 9.47
C GLY A 670 -6.57 -7.49 10.97
N ILE A 671 -5.86 -8.54 11.40
CA ILE A 671 -5.52 -8.90 12.78
C ILE A 671 -4.08 -9.43 12.72
N LEU A 672 -3.24 -9.11 13.70
CA LEU A 672 -1.83 -9.52 13.69
C LEU A 672 -1.61 -10.87 14.41
N PRO A 673 -0.91 -11.84 13.81
CA PRO A 673 -0.68 -13.16 14.42
C PRO A 673 0.30 -13.17 15.60
N ARG A 674 0.39 -14.32 16.28
CA ARG A 674 1.58 -14.71 17.07
C ARG A 674 2.64 -15.22 16.11
N VAL A 675 3.91 -14.83 16.26
CA VAL A 675 4.94 -15.09 15.23
C VAL A 675 6.30 -15.39 15.84
N ALA A 676 6.95 -16.45 15.38
CA ALA A 676 8.33 -16.75 15.70
C ALA A 676 9.11 -17.26 14.48
N GLN A 677 10.42 -17.01 14.45
CA GLN A 677 11.33 -17.57 13.45
C GLN A 677 12.64 -18.02 14.12
N HIS A 678 13.12 -19.18 13.70
CA HIS A 678 14.48 -19.64 13.96
C HIS A 678 15.08 -20.24 12.69
N ARG A 679 16.15 -19.61 12.21
CA ARG A 679 16.82 -19.91 10.94
C ARG A 679 15.83 -19.89 9.79
N ASP A 680 15.80 -20.96 9.01
CA ASP A 680 15.01 -21.22 7.82
C ASP A 680 13.58 -21.69 8.10
N VAL A 681 13.13 -21.65 9.36
CA VAL A 681 11.77 -22.03 9.80
C VAL A 681 11.09 -20.88 10.54
N ALA A 682 9.89 -20.52 10.12
CA ALA A 682 8.97 -19.62 10.79
C ALA A 682 7.67 -20.34 11.18
N LEU A 683 7.10 -19.96 12.32
CA LEU A 683 5.81 -20.42 12.84
C LEU A 683 4.92 -19.20 13.11
N LEU A 684 3.64 -19.31 12.74
CA LEU A 684 2.62 -18.28 12.96
C LEU A 684 1.36 -18.93 13.51
N ILE A 685 0.62 -18.19 14.33
CA ILE A 685 -0.71 -18.59 14.78
C ILE A 685 -1.63 -17.38 14.62
N GLU A 686 -2.57 -17.51 13.70
CA GLU A 686 -3.60 -16.54 13.33
C GLU A 686 -4.85 -16.78 14.18
N ASP A 687 -5.35 -15.76 14.86
CA ASP A 687 -6.64 -15.77 15.58
C ASP A 687 -7.46 -14.57 15.12
N THR A 688 -8.29 -14.77 14.09
CA THR A 688 -9.17 -13.78 13.46
C THR A 688 -10.56 -13.74 14.11
N SER A 689 -10.64 -14.08 15.40
CA SER A 689 -11.81 -13.77 16.24
C SER A 689 -12.17 -12.27 16.10
N ASP A 690 -13.47 -11.96 16.10
CA ASP A 690 -14.04 -10.62 15.88
C ASP A 690 -13.69 -9.94 14.53
N ALA A 691 -13.05 -10.64 13.59
CA ALA A 691 -12.81 -10.14 12.23
C ALA A 691 -13.98 -10.38 11.26
N ARG A 692 -13.99 -9.62 10.14
CA ARG A 692 -14.92 -9.86 9.01
C ARG A 692 -14.58 -11.13 8.23
N HIS A 693 -13.30 -11.52 8.18
CA HIS A 693 -12.83 -12.72 7.46
C HIS A 693 -12.46 -13.85 8.43
N ALA A 694 -13.24 -14.92 8.40
CA ALA A 694 -13.02 -16.14 9.19
C ALA A 694 -12.03 -17.10 8.49
N TRP A 695 -10.94 -16.56 7.93
CA TRP A 695 -9.94 -17.28 7.13
C TRP A 695 -8.69 -16.42 6.94
N THR A 696 -7.56 -17.07 6.60
CA THR A 696 -6.29 -16.40 6.24
C THR A 696 -5.76 -17.00 4.94
N HIS A 697 -4.82 -16.32 4.26
CA HIS A 697 -4.35 -16.76 2.96
C HIS A 697 -2.83 -16.65 2.76
N ALA A 698 -2.35 -17.37 1.76
CA ALA A 698 -1.03 -17.21 1.19
C ALA A 698 -1.11 -16.60 -0.22
N TYR A 699 -0.33 -15.55 -0.46
CA TYR A 699 -0.08 -15.06 -1.82
C TYR A 699 0.94 -15.94 -2.54
N ILE A 700 0.70 -16.13 -3.84
CA ILE A 700 1.52 -16.95 -4.73
C ILE A 700 1.97 -16.07 -5.90
N GLY A 701 3.24 -15.66 -5.93
CA GLY A 701 3.86 -14.95 -7.05
C GLY A 701 4.07 -15.84 -8.27
N ARG A 702 2.96 -16.35 -8.84
CA ARG A 702 2.92 -17.52 -9.74
C ARG A 702 3.78 -17.36 -10.98
N ASP A 703 3.89 -16.15 -11.53
CA ASP A 703 4.71 -15.84 -12.71
C ASP A 703 6.22 -16.09 -12.48
N GLY A 704 6.69 -16.21 -11.23
CA GLY A 704 8.08 -16.50 -10.90
C GLY A 704 8.39 -17.92 -10.44
N LEU A 705 7.41 -18.82 -10.41
CA LEU A 705 7.58 -20.17 -9.85
C LEU A 705 7.70 -21.21 -10.97
N ASP A 706 8.79 -21.97 -10.95
CA ASP A 706 9.01 -23.11 -11.85
C ASP A 706 8.02 -24.23 -11.50
N ASP A 707 8.00 -24.61 -10.21
CA ASP A 707 7.12 -25.63 -9.63
C ASP A 707 6.21 -24.99 -8.58
N LEU A 708 4.96 -25.44 -8.55
CA LEU A 708 3.99 -25.22 -7.47
C LEU A 708 3.26 -26.55 -7.24
N ILE A 709 3.39 -27.10 -6.04
CA ILE A 709 2.83 -28.39 -5.63
C ILE A 709 1.96 -28.14 -4.39
N ILE A 710 0.77 -28.73 -4.35
CA ILE A 710 -0.08 -28.74 -3.15
C ILE A 710 -0.33 -30.20 -2.79
N GLU A 711 0.09 -30.61 -1.60
CA GLU A 711 0.01 -31.99 -1.09
C GLU A 711 -0.34 -31.97 0.40
N ASP A 712 -1.39 -32.70 0.78
CA ASP A 712 -2.02 -32.71 2.12
C ASP A 712 -2.37 -31.32 2.68
N LYS A 713 -1.42 -30.69 3.37
CA LYS A 713 -1.53 -29.36 4.00
C LYS A 713 -0.39 -28.43 3.60
N TRP A 714 0.50 -28.88 2.72
CA TRP A 714 1.66 -28.14 2.24
C TRP A 714 1.39 -27.52 0.87
N LEU A 715 1.77 -26.26 0.70
CA LEU A 715 2.06 -25.62 -0.58
C LEU A 715 3.59 -25.52 -0.70
N ILE A 716 4.16 -26.21 -1.68
CA ILE A 716 5.60 -26.28 -1.92
C ILE A 716 5.90 -25.59 -3.26
N ALA A 717 6.89 -24.72 -3.29
CA ALA A 717 7.25 -23.94 -4.47
C ALA A 717 8.77 -23.89 -4.71
N ARG A 718 9.16 -23.80 -5.99
CA ARG A 718 10.55 -23.63 -6.42
C ARG A 718 10.66 -22.51 -7.45
N SER A 719 11.74 -21.74 -7.35
CA SER A 719 12.17 -20.81 -8.41
C SER A 719 13.68 -20.90 -8.60
N GLY A 720 14.10 -21.47 -9.73
CA GLY A 720 15.50 -21.80 -10.00
C GLY A 720 16.08 -22.72 -8.93
N ARG A 721 16.93 -22.14 -8.07
CA ARG A 721 17.62 -22.83 -6.96
C ARG A 721 17.04 -22.59 -5.57
N GLY A 722 16.05 -21.70 -5.43
CA GLY A 722 15.39 -21.40 -4.16
C GLY A 722 14.15 -22.28 -3.97
N PHE A 723 13.97 -22.81 -2.77
CA PHE A 723 12.81 -23.63 -2.37
C PHE A 723 12.05 -22.95 -1.24
N SER A 724 10.75 -23.17 -1.20
CA SER A 724 9.90 -22.77 -0.07
C SER A 724 8.77 -23.76 0.16
N ALA A 725 8.29 -23.84 1.39
CA ALA A 725 7.05 -24.51 1.74
C ALA A 725 6.24 -23.71 2.76
N LEU A 726 4.92 -23.70 2.59
CA LEU A 726 3.94 -23.17 3.53
C LEU A 726 3.02 -24.31 3.97
N TRP A 727 2.80 -24.47 5.27
CA TRP A 727 1.82 -25.39 5.86
C TRP A 727 0.71 -24.59 6.54
N ALA A 728 -0.53 -25.07 6.49
CA ALA A 728 -1.64 -24.49 7.26
C ALA A 728 -2.47 -25.56 7.98
N SER A 729 -2.82 -25.33 9.25
CA SER A 729 -3.46 -26.33 10.11
C SER A 729 -4.80 -26.81 9.60
N ASN A 730 -5.52 -25.96 8.85
CA ASN A 730 -6.89 -26.21 8.40
C ASN A 730 -6.94 -26.68 6.94
N GLY A 731 -5.78 -26.91 6.30
CA GLY A 731 -5.66 -27.24 4.88
C GLY A 731 -5.50 -25.99 4.00
N LEU A 732 -5.33 -26.20 2.70
CA LEU A 732 -5.09 -25.14 1.71
C LEU A 732 -5.98 -25.33 0.48
N GLU A 733 -6.84 -24.36 0.20
CA GLU A 733 -7.66 -24.27 -1.01
C GLU A 733 -7.01 -23.29 -2.00
N LEU A 734 -6.50 -23.80 -3.13
CA LEU A 734 -6.03 -22.96 -4.23
C LEU A 734 -7.23 -22.30 -4.91
N ILE A 735 -7.26 -20.97 -4.95
CA ILE A 735 -8.34 -20.22 -5.59
C ILE A 735 -8.15 -20.29 -7.11
N THR A 736 -9.16 -20.79 -7.82
CA THR A 736 -9.12 -21.05 -9.27
C THR A 736 -10.06 -20.18 -10.10
N ASP A 737 -10.93 -19.39 -9.46
CA ASP A 737 -11.84 -18.43 -10.09
C ASP A 737 -11.86 -17.09 -9.32
N GLY A 738 -12.49 -16.07 -9.88
CA GLY A 738 -12.57 -14.74 -9.31
C GLY A 738 -11.29 -13.90 -9.51
N PRO A 739 -11.19 -12.75 -8.83
CA PRO A 739 -10.13 -11.76 -9.08
C PRO A 739 -8.71 -12.23 -8.69
N THR A 740 -8.59 -13.26 -7.85
CA THR A 740 -7.31 -13.76 -7.31
C THR A 740 -6.90 -15.14 -7.87
N ALA A 741 -7.62 -15.65 -8.87
CA ALA A 741 -7.41 -16.99 -9.43
C ALA A 741 -5.95 -17.27 -9.80
N GLY A 742 -5.39 -18.35 -9.24
CA GLY A 742 -4.00 -18.77 -9.44
C GLY A 742 -2.94 -17.98 -8.65
N ARG A 743 -3.35 -17.01 -7.82
CA ARG A 743 -2.49 -16.15 -6.99
C ARG A 743 -2.70 -16.33 -5.49
N GLU A 744 -3.71 -17.10 -5.07
CA GLU A 744 -4.13 -17.22 -3.67
C GLU A 744 -4.32 -18.69 -3.28
N ALA A 745 -3.85 -19.06 -2.08
CA ALA A 745 -4.31 -20.27 -1.38
C ALA A 745 -4.87 -19.90 -0.01
N ARG A 746 -6.13 -20.25 0.27
CA ARG A 746 -6.81 -19.94 1.54
C ARG A 746 -6.74 -21.08 2.54
N SER A 747 -6.68 -20.75 3.82
CA SER A 747 -6.93 -21.66 4.93
C SER A 747 -8.11 -21.14 5.76
N TYR A 748 -9.22 -21.87 5.75
CA TYR A 748 -10.47 -21.43 6.37
C TYR A 748 -10.54 -21.74 7.88
N GLY A 749 -11.30 -20.92 8.61
CA GLY A 749 -11.43 -20.98 10.07
C GLY A 749 -10.77 -19.77 10.75
N GLN A 750 -11.41 -19.28 11.82
CA GLN A 750 -10.91 -18.11 12.58
C GLN A 750 -9.60 -18.36 13.32
N LEU A 751 -9.22 -19.62 13.56
CA LEU A 751 -7.99 -19.98 14.26
C LEU A 751 -7.18 -20.94 13.38
N CYS A 752 -5.98 -20.54 12.99
CA CYS A 752 -5.12 -21.33 12.09
C CYS A 752 -3.63 -21.22 12.49
N GLY A 753 -2.93 -22.35 12.53
CA GLY A 753 -1.48 -22.40 12.66
C GLY A 753 -0.82 -22.52 11.29
N TRP A 754 0.12 -21.64 10.97
CA TRP A 754 0.91 -21.66 9.73
C TRP A 754 2.39 -21.91 10.01
N ALA A 755 3.06 -22.67 9.14
CA ALA A 755 4.53 -22.80 9.16
C ALA A 755 5.12 -22.43 7.81
N GLY A 756 6.20 -21.63 7.79
CA GLY A 756 6.92 -21.23 6.60
C GLY A 756 8.37 -21.71 6.63
N ILE A 757 8.82 -22.38 5.58
CA ILE A 757 10.15 -22.99 5.48
C ILE A 757 10.82 -22.55 4.18
N VAL A 758 12.13 -22.31 4.21
CA VAL A 758 12.95 -22.07 3.01
C VAL A 758 14.10 -23.07 2.87
N GLY A 759 14.55 -23.28 1.64
CA GLY A 759 15.68 -24.16 1.31
C GLY A 759 16.41 -23.70 0.04
N CYS A 760 17.55 -24.31 -0.27
CA CYS A 760 18.27 -24.05 -1.51
C CYS A 760 18.95 -25.31 -2.08
N GLY A 761 19.30 -25.30 -3.38
CA GLY A 761 20.08 -26.39 -3.95
C GLY A 761 19.94 -26.58 -5.47
N ASN A 762 19.81 -27.83 -5.89
CA ASN A 762 19.54 -28.28 -7.26
C ASN A 762 18.25 -29.15 -7.29
N GLY A 763 17.92 -29.75 -8.44
CA GLY A 763 16.73 -30.60 -8.56
C GLY A 763 16.70 -31.84 -7.65
N ASP A 764 17.85 -32.33 -7.18
CA ASP A 764 17.90 -33.46 -6.23
C ASP A 764 17.78 -32.99 -4.77
N ALA A 765 18.35 -31.83 -4.44
CA ALA A 765 18.09 -31.16 -3.17
C ALA A 765 16.61 -30.78 -3.02
N PHE A 766 15.91 -30.40 -4.11
CA PHE A 766 14.47 -30.14 -4.08
C PHE A 766 13.65 -31.39 -3.76
N LYS A 767 14.02 -32.55 -4.33
CA LYS A 767 13.40 -33.85 -3.95
C LYS A 767 13.66 -34.18 -2.49
N ALA A 768 14.90 -34.00 -2.02
CA ALA A 768 15.26 -34.22 -0.62
C ALA A 768 14.50 -33.29 0.34
N PHE A 769 14.28 -32.03 -0.06
CA PHE A 769 13.44 -31.06 0.65
C PHE A 769 11.99 -31.56 0.76
N ILE A 770 11.36 -31.98 -0.34
CA ILE A 770 10.00 -32.56 -0.34
C ILE A 770 9.92 -33.81 0.57
N GLU A 771 10.85 -34.76 0.45
CA GLU A 771 10.87 -35.95 1.30
C GLU A 771 11.07 -35.62 2.79
N ARG A 772 11.87 -34.58 3.09
CA ARG A 772 12.07 -34.08 4.46
C ARG A 772 10.81 -33.40 5.01
N LEU A 773 10.03 -32.70 4.19
CA LEU A 773 8.72 -32.15 4.57
C LEU A 773 7.68 -33.25 4.82
N ARG A 774 7.61 -34.27 3.97
CA ARG A 774 6.75 -35.46 4.14
C ARG A 774 7.04 -36.23 5.44
N GLN A 775 8.28 -36.14 5.94
CA GLN A 775 8.72 -36.73 7.20
C GLN A 775 8.71 -35.73 8.39
N THR A 776 8.32 -34.46 8.17
CA THR A 776 8.22 -33.45 9.22
C THR A 776 6.88 -33.60 9.95
N ALA A 777 6.92 -33.82 11.26
CA ALA A 777 5.70 -33.86 12.07
C ALA A 777 5.25 -32.43 12.40
N VAL A 778 4.04 -32.05 12.00
CA VAL A 778 3.42 -30.75 12.32
C VAL A 778 2.07 -30.97 12.98
N SER A 779 1.84 -30.35 14.13
CA SER A 779 0.57 -30.43 14.87
C SER A 779 0.16 -29.08 15.44
N PHE A 780 -1.14 -28.79 15.38
CA PHE A 780 -1.73 -27.58 15.96
C PHE A 780 -2.79 -27.97 16.99
N ASP A 781 -2.62 -27.47 18.22
CA ASP A 781 -3.61 -27.54 19.28
C ASP A 781 -4.36 -26.19 19.35
N PRO A 782 -5.64 -26.13 18.91
CA PRO A 782 -6.41 -24.90 18.95
C PRO A 782 -6.84 -24.51 20.36
N GLY A 783 -6.95 -25.46 21.30
CA GLY A 783 -7.33 -25.19 22.69
C GLY A 783 -6.20 -24.51 23.47
N LEU A 784 -4.96 -24.94 23.25
CA LEU A 784 -3.76 -24.31 23.80
C LEU A 784 -3.21 -23.16 22.95
N ARG A 785 -3.75 -22.94 21.73
CA ARG A 785 -3.17 -22.09 20.67
C ARG A 785 -1.66 -22.36 20.54
N ARG A 786 -1.31 -23.63 20.31
CA ARG A 786 0.08 -24.10 20.19
C ARG A 786 0.31 -24.79 18.84
N LEU A 787 1.31 -24.33 18.10
CA LEU A 787 1.80 -24.93 16.86
C LEU A 787 3.16 -25.56 17.12
N SER A 788 3.29 -26.85 16.81
CA SER A 788 4.52 -27.63 16.99
C SER A 788 4.99 -28.16 15.64
N LEU A 789 6.27 -28.00 15.33
CA LEU A 789 6.91 -28.51 14.12
C LEU A 789 8.22 -29.23 14.47
N THR A 790 8.33 -30.51 14.11
CA THR A 790 9.51 -31.34 14.36
C THR A 790 10.09 -31.85 13.03
N PRO A 791 11.24 -31.31 12.57
CA PRO A 791 11.94 -31.84 11.41
C PRO A 791 12.42 -33.27 11.66
N PRO A 792 12.51 -34.15 10.64
CA PRO A 792 12.89 -35.54 10.85
C PRO A 792 14.35 -35.65 11.33
N GLY A 793 14.52 -36.30 12.48
CA GLY A 793 15.79 -36.39 13.20
C GLY A 793 16.24 -35.09 13.89
N GLY A 794 15.41 -34.04 13.88
CA GLY A 794 15.69 -32.74 14.47
C GLY A 794 14.93 -32.47 15.76
N THR A 795 15.21 -31.31 16.35
CA THR A 795 14.55 -30.80 17.55
C THR A 795 13.19 -30.19 17.22
N ALA A 796 12.19 -30.36 18.09
CA ALA A 796 10.90 -29.68 17.96
C ALA A 796 11.04 -28.15 18.12
N LEU A 797 10.35 -27.40 17.27
CA LEU A 797 10.08 -25.98 17.42
C LEU A 797 8.60 -25.83 17.81
N ASP A 798 8.34 -25.17 18.93
CA ASP A 798 7.00 -24.95 19.48
C ASP A 798 6.72 -23.45 19.60
N LEU A 799 5.59 -22.99 19.07
CA LEU A 799 5.07 -21.63 19.28
C LEU A 799 3.73 -21.73 20.03
N SER A 800 3.54 -20.96 21.09
CA SER A 800 2.20 -20.78 21.68
C SER A 800 1.89 -19.32 22.03
N TYR A 801 0.59 -19.01 22.15
CA TYR A 801 0.12 -17.70 22.63
C TYR A 801 0.57 -17.40 24.07
N ALA A 802 0.76 -18.42 24.93
CA ALA A 802 1.10 -18.25 26.33
C ALA A 802 2.62 -18.21 26.58
N ASP A 803 3.37 -19.09 25.92
CA ASP A 803 4.77 -19.37 26.20
C ASP A 803 5.73 -18.67 25.22
N GLY A 804 5.23 -18.28 24.03
CA GLY A 804 6.06 -17.84 22.92
C GLY A 804 6.76 -18.99 22.22
N LEU A 805 7.98 -18.75 21.70
CA LEU A 805 8.82 -19.77 21.08
C LEU A 805 9.56 -20.60 22.14
N SER A 806 9.50 -21.92 22.01
CA SER A 806 10.48 -22.83 22.61
C SER A 806 11.07 -23.79 21.57
N ILE A 807 12.27 -24.29 21.83
CA ILE A 807 12.98 -25.25 20.97
C ILE A 807 13.47 -26.38 21.87
N GLY A 808 13.02 -27.60 21.61
CA GLY A 808 13.32 -28.77 22.45
C GLY A 808 12.76 -28.68 23.88
N GLY A 809 11.73 -27.86 24.09
CA GLY A 809 11.19 -27.52 25.40
C GLY A 809 11.90 -26.37 26.13
N GLU A 810 13.02 -25.85 25.62
CA GLU A 810 13.67 -24.65 26.16
C GLU A 810 13.05 -23.39 25.57
N ALA A 811 12.59 -22.44 26.41
CA ALA A 811 12.10 -21.15 25.94
C ALA A 811 13.20 -20.35 25.22
N ARG A 812 12.91 -19.82 24.04
CA ARG A 812 13.82 -19.02 23.20
C ARG A 812 13.21 -17.63 22.93
N PRO A 813 13.14 -16.75 23.96
CA PRO A 813 12.61 -15.40 23.81
C PRO A 813 13.48 -14.54 22.88
N PHE A 814 12.89 -13.49 22.30
CA PHE A 814 13.61 -12.53 21.48
C PHE A 814 14.36 -11.51 22.34
N THR A 815 15.68 -11.47 22.23
CA THR A 815 16.60 -10.68 23.08
C THR A 815 17.46 -9.66 22.31
N HIS A 816 17.01 -9.19 21.15
CA HIS A 816 17.78 -8.30 20.26
C HIS A 816 17.05 -6.97 20.07
N ASP A 817 16.91 -6.21 21.16
CA ASP A 817 16.15 -4.97 21.27
C ASP A 817 16.87 -3.73 20.70
N GLN A 818 18.14 -3.87 20.32
CA GLN A 818 18.92 -2.80 19.71
C GLN A 818 18.54 -2.50 18.24
N PRO A 819 18.68 -1.25 17.76
CA PRO A 819 18.37 -0.89 16.37
C PRO A 819 19.36 -1.43 15.32
N HIS A 820 20.54 -1.88 15.73
CA HIS A 820 21.59 -2.33 14.82
C HIS A 820 21.49 -3.85 14.53
N PRO A 821 21.46 -4.29 13.25
CA PRO A 821 21.48 -5.70 12.86
C PRO A 821 22.66 -6.48 13.44
N ILE A 822 22.38 -7.47 14.29
CA ILE A 822 23.37 -8.44 14.78
C ILE A 822 23.23 -9.74 13.98
N LEU A 823 24.34 -10.22 13.42
CA LEU A 823 24.41 -11.56 12.83
C LEU A 823 24.46 -12.60 13.95
N THR A 824 23.38 -13.35 14.09
CA THR A 824 23.21 -14.45 15.07
C THR A 824 23.57 -15.81 14.48
N HIS A 825 23.76 -15.87 13.16
CA HIS A 825 24.37 -16.97 12.43
C HIS A 825 25.09 -16.43 11.18
N ASP A 826 26.25 -16.99 10.86
CA ASP A 826 26.91 -16.90 9.56
C ASP A 826 27.70 -18.19 9.36
N SER A 827 27.34 -19.00 8.36
CA SER A 827 28.05 -20.28 8.10
C SER A 827 29.48 -20.10 7.57
N ALA A 828 29.92 -18.87 7.27
CA ALA A 828 31.31 -18.55 6.98
C ALA A 828 32.14 -18.18 8.23
N ALA A 829 31.53 -17.98 9.41
CA ALA A 829 32.22 -17.54 10.60
C ALA A 829 33.02 -18.66 11.29
N SER A 830 34.27 -18.37 11.68
CA SER A 830 35.12 -19.31 12.41
C SER A 830 34.56 -19.57 13.81
N GLY A 831 34.05 -20.80 14.04
CA GLY A 831 33.40 -21.16 15.30
C GLY A 831 31.87 -21.09 15.27
N ALA A 832 31.24 -21.05 14.08
CA ALA A 832 29.82 -21.33 13.93
C ALA A 832 29.45 -22.64 14.67
N GLY A 833 28.38 -22.60 15.47
CA GLY A 833 27.93 -23.72 16.29
C GLY A 833 27.41 -24.89 15.46
N THR A 834 27.18 -26.03 16.12
CA THR A 834 26.56 -27.24 15.52
C THR A 834 25.15 -27.01 15.00
N ASP A 835 24.50 -25.96 15.49
CA ASP A 835 23.12 -25.61 15.17
C ASP A 835 23.09 -24.91 13.81
N GLY A 836 23.00 -25.71 12.74
CA GLY A 836 22.81 -25.26 11.35
C GLY A 836 21.35 -24.91 11.02
N PRO A 837 21.04 -24.60 9.75
CA PRO A 837 19.66 -24.59 9.25
C PRO A 837 19.04 -25.99 9.29
N PHE A 838 17.70 -26.08 9.25
CA PHE A 838 16.96 -27.34 9.32
C PHE A 838 16.69 -27.97 7.94
N TYR A 839 16.64 -27.17 6.86
CA TYR A 839 16.24 -27.55 5.50
C TYR A 839 17.08 -26.88 4.38
N SER A 840 17.80 -25.79 4.66
CA SER A 840 18.65 -25.03 3.69
C SER A 840 20.05 -25.59 3.46
#